data_AF-A0A4V3JEP1-F1
#
_entry.id   AF-A0A4V3JEP1-F1
#
_cell.length_a   1.000
_cell.length_b   1.000
_cell.length_c   1.000
_cell.angle_alpha   90.00
_cell.angle_beta   90.00
_cell.angle_gamma   90.00
#
_symmetry.space_group_name_H-M   'P 1'
#
loop_
_entity.id
_entity.type
_entity.pdbx_description
1 polymer ?
#
loop_
_entity_poly.entity_id
_entity_poly.type
_entity_poly.pdbx_seq_one_letter_code
_entity_poly.pdbx_strand_id
1 'polypeptide(L)'
;MESFFLNFYSFGSLLAALFSAYAAFFFLRIKDRSKAALNIGLATCITILYHSAYAVGFSSYDEWTIYHRWFMIPVPLISLIHLFLFFFYFPEPKRVKLGLGIFFALYAGIIVITAFYIMVSLQAPRTFVFGSHHWDFQTQLFYKIFSILVLFYILCLIAAGIWRAYVEKGKQRRAVIYLLLTYCFLSIFSGIMNALSRDGTVSRAAYQQCADLTLVAGYFLMIVLYVNITKERTTILSRIIGIAMATFLLTFQLVGYAILNGYDSSFDTIQTHVTRSAVLNEERPKDLLYLLSFDPENSKIKTEYGSKDPRTGKSDGEELRFFYYTKKLLNLGSMDAKQRRKRSEKILEESPEAFGIYRSGLWEFLESKGNGQVSDPDVERFFGDMEKRFSVIRNKFYNAPNKNDDTLADKLFRSEEVGVSATMKSLTERFKGSVREGMSGEELNQLFLSIAVPLRKEEERIYRGVRTFHPGDPKPNYYVSYIYQHPKTGKIYEAGFDYRTLRQFLHPPSWILAVSLLSIFFVTAIGFRLFFDGALLTPLNEVVTGLREVNSGNLDYRLTPRVEDEIGFIARSFNRMTRSIQAARKRLEQYAAELEDKVKERTKELELSLEEIKELKQQQDGDYFLTSLLIRPLGENKAVQDTVKVDFLLEQKKKFTFRNYEDEIGGDMNIANHIELKRRTFTVFLNADAMGKSMQGAGGALVLGSVFESIIERTRLVESMRNLSPEHWLKGAFTELHKVFESFDGSMLVSLVMGLIDDHAGILYYINAEHPWTVLYRDGISSFIENELLFRKLGTTGLEGRISIKTFQLEPGDVIIAGSDGRDDILIGMDATGGRLLNDDEHLFLKIVEEADGELSGIYEGILKRGKLTDDLSLIRLSYLEPNRTSPEEESDKRKILELLRRAKATTNESDISEAISFLQEAETLNSRIPEVKRNFVRLHLKLKNYREAAKYAEDYLDLRPIDNEILYIASFAARKAGMLRKALEFGERLRLRDPNHLKNLMNLAQVFIILKKFDQAASVTQEASAISPDSNAILKLKDFLGKLADRQTDEERI
;
A
#
# COMPACT_ATOMS: atom_id res chain seq x y z
N MET A 1 -24.76 13.09 -38.88
CA MET A 1 -23.49 12.39 -39.19
C MET A 1 -22.66 12.24 -37.92
N GLU A 2 -23.24 11.66 -36.86
CA GLU A 2 -22.47 11.20 -35.69
C GLU A 2 -23.06 9.83 -35.33
N SER A 3 -22.38 8.77 -35.76
CA SER A 3 -22.77 7.38 -35.48
C SER A 3 -22.12 6.85 -34.20
N PHE A 4 -21.12 7.56 -33.65
CA PHE A 4 -20.32 7.11 -32.53
C PHE A 4 -20.45 8.06 -31.33
N PHE A 5 -20.97 7.51 -30.23
CA PHE A 5 -21.12 8.13 -28.92
C PHE A 5 -20.47 7.26 -27.86
N LEU A 6 -19.26 7.67 -27.45
CA LEU A 6 -18.57 7.05 -26.33
C LEU A 6 -19.39 7.17 -25.04
N ASN A 7 -19.29 6.14 -24.21
CA ASN A 7 -19.90 5.99 -22.90
C ASN A 7 -18.99 5.18 -21.98
N PHE A 8 -19.44 4.95 -20.75
CA PHE A 8 -18.75 4.14 -19.75
C PHE A 8 -18.30 2.75 -20.26
N TYR A 9 -19.15 2.04 -21.00
CA TYR A 9 -18.83 0.69 -21.48
C TYR A 9 -17.78 0.69 -22.58
N SER A 10 -17.85 1.66 -23.50
CA SER A 10 -16.81 1.84 -24.52
C SER A 10 -15.45 2.21 -23.91
N PHE A 11 -15.48 3.04 -22.84
CA PHE A 11 -14.29 3.44 -22.09
C PHE A 11 -13.65 2.25 -21.35
N GLY A 12 -14.43 1.50 -20.56
CA GLY A 12 -13.93 0.32 -19.84
C GLY A 12 -13.38 -0.75 -20.77
N SER A 13 -14.07 -0.98 -21.91
CA SER A 13 -13.58 -1.90 -22.94
C SER A 13 -12.28 -1.41 -23.60
N LEU A 14 -12.15 -0.11 -23.89
CA LEU A 14 -10.89 0.44 -24.42
C LEU A 14 -9.74 0.28 -23.42
N LEU A 15 -9.99 0.50 -22.13
CA LEU A 15 -9.00 0.31 -21.07
C LEU A 15 -8.52 -1.14 -20.98
N ALA A 16 -9.45 -2.09 -20.97
CA ALA A 16 -9.15 -3.52 -20.99
C ALA A 16 -8.36 -3.94 -22.24
N ALA A 17 -8.69 -3.38 -23.41
CA ALA A 17 -7.96 -3.62 -24.65
C ALA A 17 -6.51 -3.09 -24.57
N LEU A 18 -6.30 -1.88 -24.07
CA LEU A 18 -4.97 -1.28 -23.92
C LEU A 18 -4.08 -2.04 -22.95
N PHE A 19 -4.61 -2.46 -21.79
CA PHE A 19 -3.83 -3.25 -20.86
C PHE A 19 -3.50 -4.65 -21.40
N SER A 20 -4.45 -5.27 -22.10
CA SER A 20 -4.20 -6.52 -22.82
C SER A 20 -3.13 -6.36 -23.90
N ALA A 21 -3.11 -5.21 -24.58
CA ALA A 21 -2.09 -4.88 -25.57
C ALA A 21 -0.70 -4.72 -24.94
N TYR A 22 -0.64 -4.07 -23.77
CA TYR A 22 0.60 -4.02 -22.99
C TYR A 22 1.08 -5.42 -22.57
N ALA A 23 0.18 -6.25 -22.03
CA ALA A 23 0.52 -7.62 -21.62
C ALA A 23 1.00 -8.47 -22.81
N ALA A 24 0.30 -8.41 -23.95
CA ALA A 24 0.70 -9.10 -25.17
C ALA A 24 2.07 -8.64 -25.65
N PHE A 25 2.30 -7.33 -25.70
CA PHE A 25 3.59 -6.75 -26.06
C PHE A 25 4.70 -7.21 -25.12
N PHE A 26 4.43 -7.23 -23.81
CA PHE A 26 5.37 -7.69 -22.79
C PHE A 26 5.82 -9.14 -23.06
N PHE A 27 4.89 -10.09 -23.20
CA PHE A 27 5.23 -11.51 -23.38
C PHE A 27 5.83 -11.81 -24.76
N LEU A 28 5.35 -11.15 -25.82
CA LEU A 28 5.82 -11.42 -27.19
C LEU A 28 7.23 -10.87 -27.46
N ARG A 29 7.68 -9.85 -26.70
CA ARG A 29 9.00 -9.22 -26.84
C ARG A 29 10.09 -9.82 -25.94
N ILE A 30 9.78 -10.83 -25.12
CA ILE A 30 10.79 -11.52 -24.33
C ILE A 30 11.87 -12.08 -25.28
N LYS A 31 13.14 -11.77 -25.00
CA LYS A 31 14.28 -12.28 -25.78
C LYS A 31 14.43 -13.78 -25.52
N ASP A 32 14.59 -14.56 -26.58
CA ASP A 32 14.64 -16.04 -26.51
C ASP A 32 13.40 -16.65 -25.84
N ARG A 33 12.21 -16.06 -26.11
CA ARG A 33 10.92 -16.47 -25.52
C ARG A 33 10.66 -17.97 -25.63
N SER A 34 10.23 -18.57 -24.54
CA SER A 34 9.73 -19.94 -24.53
C SER A 34 8.39 -20.04 -25.26
N LYS A 35 8.02 -21.27 -25.63
CA LYS A 35 6.67 -21.58 -26.11
C LYS A 35 5.58 -21.31 -25.05
N ALA A 36 5.94 -21.28 -23.77
CA ALA A 36 5.04 -20.89 -22.70
C ALA A 36 4.73 -19.38 -22.77
N ALA A 37 5.75 -18.52 -22.81
CA ALA A 37 5.58 -17.07 -22.99
C ALA A 37 4.80 -16.75 -24.27
N LEU A 38 5.08 -17.45 -25.38
CA LEU A 38 4.34 -17.29 -26.64
C LEU A 38 2.84 -17.54 -26.47
N ASN A 39 2.45 -18.61 -25.77
CA ASN A 39 1.03 -18.92 -25.58
C ASN A 39 0.30 -17.90 -24.71
N ILE A 40 0.93 -17.38 -23.65
CA ILE A 40 0.35 -16.26 -22.87
C ILE A 40 0.27 -14.99 -23.73
N GLY A 41 1.31 -14.69 -24.50
CA GLY A 41 1.32 -13.55 -25.43
C GLY A 41 0.22 -13.63 -26.49
N LEU A 42 -0.03 -14.82 -27.06
CA LEU A 42 -1.12 -15.04 -28.00
C LEU A 42 -2.49 -14.93 -27.30
N ALA A 43 -2.66 -15.52 -26.12
CA ALA A 43 -3.90 -15.43 -25.35
C ALA A 43 -4.27 -13.96 -25.04
N THR A 44 -3.30 -13.18 -24.56
CA THR A 44 -3.49 -11.75 -24.28
C THR A 44 -3.71 -10.93 -25.55
N CYS A 45 -3.06 -11.27 -26.66
CA CYS A 45 -3.30 -10.64 -27.97
C CYS A 45 -4.74 -10.85 -28.47
N ILE A 46 -5.26 -12.07 -28.33
CA ILE A 46 -6.65 -12.41 -28.66
C ILE A 46 -7.62 -11.60 -27.79
N THR A 47 -7.30 -11.41 -26.51
CA THR A 47 -8.10 -10.59 -25.59
C THR A 47 -8.17 -9.11 -26.01
N ILE A 48 -7.15 -8.57 -26.70
CA ILE A 48 -7.21 -7.22 -27.30
C ILE A 48 -8.36 -7.14 -28.30
N LEU A 49 -8.44 -8.12 -29.20
CA LEU A 49 -9.44 -8.14 -30.26
C LEU A 49 -10.85 -8.24 -29.65
N TYR A 50 -11.01 -9.04 -28.60
CA TYR A 50 -12.24 -9.13 -27.82
C TYR A 50 -12.66 -7.77 -27.25
N HIS A 51 -11.82 -7.11 -26.47
CA HIS A 51 -12.23 -5.84 -25.86
C HIS A 51 -12.39 -4.70 -26.89
N SER A 52 -11.62 -4.72 -27.98
CA SER A 52 -11.71 -3.69 -29.02
C SER A 52 -13.05 -3.72 -29.75
N ALA A 53 -13.60 -4.90 -30.10
CA ALA A 53 -14.89 -4.90 -30.77
C ALA A 53 -16.07 -4.64 -29.82
N TYR A 54 -15.94 -4.93 -28.51
CA TYR A 54 -16.89 -4.42 -27.52
C TYR A 54 -16.84 -2.90 -27.42
N ALA A 55 -15.65 -2.29 -27.42
CA ALA A 55 -15.52 -0.84 -27.42
C ALA A 55 -16.26 -0.21 -28.61
N VAL A 56 -16.11 -0.78 -29.82
CA VAL A 56 -16.85 -0.35 -31.02
C VAL A 56 -18.36 -0.59 -30.88
N GLY A 57 -18.77 -1.79 -30.44
CA GLY A 57 -20.17 -2.16 -30.28
C GLY A 57 -20.94 -1.30 -29.28
N PHE A 58 -20.28 -0.87 -28.19
CA PHE A 58 -20.86 0.05 -27.22
C PHE A 58 -20.87 1.50 -27.68
N SER A 59 -19.98 1.88 -28.60
CA SER A 59 -19.83 3.25 -29.04
C SER A 59 -20.92 3.68 -30.02
N SER A 60 -21.50 2.77 -30.80
CA SER A 60 -22.47 3.16 -31.83
C SER A 60 -23.90 2.73 -31.48
N TYR A 61 -24.85 3.59 -31.89
CA TYR A 61 -26.28 3.33 -31.79
C TYR A 61 -26.81 2.55 -33.00
N ASP A 62 -26.02 2.47 -34.07
CA ASP A 62 -26.44 1.91 -35.33
C ASP A 62 -26.50 0.39 -35.30
N GLU A 63 -27.56 -0.15 -35.89
CA GLU A 63 -27.87 -1.58 -35.91
C GLU A 63 -26.75 -2.48 -36.48
N TRP A 64 -25.98 -2.01 -37.47
CA TRP A 64 -24.91 -2.80 -38.09
C TRP A 64 -23.83 -3.22 -37.08
N THR A 65 -23.72 -2.51 -35.95
CA THR A 65 -22.81 -2.88 -34.86
C THR A 65 -23.10 -4.26 -34.28
N ILE A 66 -24.33 -4.79 -34.42
CA ILE A 66 -24.70 -6.13 -33.93
C ILE A 66 -23.73 -7.23 -34.40
N TYR A 67 -23.15 -7.08 -35.60
CA TYR A 67 -22.24 -8.06 -36.19
C TYR A 67 -20.90 -8.18 -35.46
N HIS A 68 -20.54 -7.24 -34.57
CA HIS A 68 -19.40 -7.44 -33.66
C HIS A 68 -19.54 -8.75 -32.87
N ARG A 69 -20.78 -9.18 -32.56
CA ARG A 69 -21.09 -10.43 -31.84
C ARG A 69 -20.53 -11.68 -32.53
N TRP A 70 -20.52 -11.72 -33.86
CA TRP A 70 -20.00 -12.87 -34.62
C TRP A 70 -18.53 -13.14 -34.33
N PHE A 71 -17.78 -12.07 -34.04
CA PHE A 71 -16.38 -12.17 -33.67
C PHE A 71 -16.21 -12.29 -32.15
N MET A 72 -16.98 -11.55 -31.34
CA MET A 72 -16.82 -11.52 -29.88
C MET A 72 -17.11 -12.82 -29.14
N ILE A 73 -18.11 -13.58 -29.57
CA ILE A 73 -18.54 -14.76 -28.82
C ILE A 73 -17.50 -15.89 -28.83
N PRO A 74 -16.91 -16.28 -29.98
CA PRO A 74 -15.94 -17.39 -30.00
C PRO A 74 -14.55 -17.02 -29.50
N VAL A 75 -14.14 -15.74 -29.61
CA VAL A 75 -12.77 -15.27 -29.33
C VAL A 75 -12.26 -15.57 -27.91
N PRO A 76 -13.04 -15.41 -26.83
CA PRO A 76 -12.62 -15.79 -25.48
C PRO A 76 -12.16 -17.25 -25.39
N LEU A 77 -12.87 -18.19 -26.04
CA LEU A 77 -12.51 -19.60 -26.03
C LEU A 77 -11.12 -19.83 -26.67
N ILE A 78 -10.76 -19.05 -27.69
CA ILE A 78 -9.44 -19.12 -28.33
C ILE A 78 -8.36 -18.66 -27.34
N SER A 79 -8.61 -17.61 -26.55
CA SER A 79 -7.69 -17.20 -25.48
C SER A 79 -7.53 -18.31 -24.42
N LEU A 80 -8.63 -18.97 -24.05
CA LEU A 80 -8.62 -20.08 -23.08
C LEU A 80 -7.77 -21.27 -23.52
N ILE A 81 -7.89 -21.71 -24.78
CA ILE A 81 -7.12 -22.86 -25.26
C ILE A 81 -5.61 -22.58 -25.33
N HIS A 82 -5.20 -21.33 -25.55
CA HIS A 82 -3.79 -20.94 -25.47
C HIS A 82 -3.26 -20.98 -24.03
N LEU A 83 -4.06 -20.51 -23.05
CA LEU A 83 -3.73 -20.64 -21.63
C LEU A 83 -3.77 -22.10 -21.14
N PHE A 84 -4.59 -22.96 -21.75
CA PHE A 84 -4.56 -24.41 -21.52
C PHE A 84 -3.23 -25.00 -21.99
N LEU A 85 -2.82 -24.67 -23.23
CA LEU A 85 -1.59 -25.16 -23.83
C LEU A 85 -0.34 -24.66 -23.09
N PHE A 86 -0.42 -23.49 -22.44
CA PHE A 86 0.63 -22.95 -21.58
C PHE A 86 1.08 -23.95 -20.50
N PHE A 87 0.17 -24.66 -19.81
CA PHE A 87 0.54 -25.61 -18.74
C PHE A 87 1.30 -26.85 -19.25
N PHE A 88 1.22 -27.16 -20.55
CA PHE A 88 2.03 -28.22 -21.16
C PHE A 88 3.45 -27.77 -21.50
N TYR A 89 3.68 -26.46 -21.64
CA TYR A 89 5.00 -25.87 -21.90
C TYR A 89 5.70 -25.33 -20.66
N PHE A 90 4.96 -24.86 -19.65
CA PHE A 90 5.50 -24.27 -18.44
C PHE A 90 5.48 -25.25 -17.25
N PRO A 91 6.53 -25.29 -16.39
CA PRO A 91 7.79 -24.56 -16.50
C PRO A 91 8.72 -25.10 -17.61
N GLU A 92 8.60 -26.40 -17.91
CA GLU A 92 9.31 -27.09 -18.98
C GLU A 92 8.35 -27.93 -19.83
N PRO A 93 8.65 -28.20 -21.12
CA PRO A 93 7.75 -28.98 -21.96
C PRO A 93 7.51 -30.40 -21.43
N LYS A 94 6.26 -30.76 -21.10
CA LYS A 94 5.87 -32.12 -20.67
C LYS A 94 4.57 -32.55 -21.35
N ARG A 95 4.53 -33.81 -21.84
CA ARG A 95 3.39 -34.40 -22.55
C ARG A 95 2.79 -33.50 -23.66
N VAL A 96 3.64 -32.74 -24.35
CA VAL A 96 3.20 -31.73 -25.34
C VAL A 96 2.36 -32.32 -26.47
N LYS A 97 2.65 -33.54 -26.94
CA LYS A 97 1.84 -34.21 -27.99
C LYS A 97 0.38 -34.40 -27.57
N LEU A 98 0.15 -34.80 -26.30
CA LEU A 98 -1.19 -34.94 -25.73
C LEU A 98 -1.87 -33.57 -25.64
N GLY A 99 -1.16 -32.56 -25.12
CA GLY A 99 -1.66 -31.19 -25.04
C GLY A 99 -2.05 -30.61 -26.40
N LEU A 100 -1.23 -30.84 -27.44
CA LEU A 100 -1.53 -30.43 -28.81
C LEU A 100 -2.74 -31.17 -29.41
N GLY A 101 -2.88 -32.47 -29.17
CA GLY A 101 -4.05 -33.23 -29.62
C GLY A 101 -5.34 -32.68 -29.03
N ILE A 102 -5.36 -32.41 -27.72
CA ILE A 102 -6.51 -31.80 -27.04
C ILE A 102 -6.74 -30.37 -27.55
N PHE A 103 -5.67 -29.59 -27.73
CA PHE A 103 -5.75 -28.22 -28.26
C PHE A 103 -6.43 -28.18 -29.62
N PHE A 104 -6.06 -29.04 -30.57
CA PHE A 104 -6.71 -29.09 -31.89
C PHE A 104 -8.18 -29.54 -31.82
N ALA A 105 -8.50 -30.49 -30.94
CA ALA A 105 -9.88 -30.92 -30.72
C ALA A 105 -10.76 -29.78 -30.16
N LEU A 106 -10.25 -29.03 -29.17
CA LEU A 106 -10.92 -27.84 -28.65
C LEU A 106 -11.05 -26.77 -29.74
N TYR A 107 -10.00 -26.49 -30.52
CA TYR A 107 -10.06 -25.52 -31.61
C TYR A 107 -11.13 -25.89 -32.66
N ALA A 108 -11.25 -27.17 -33.03
CA ALA A 108 -12.30 -27.64 -33.93
C ALA A 108 -13.70 -27.40 -33.33
N GLY A 109 -13.87 -27.61 -32.03
CA GLY A 109 -15.10 -27.28 -31.30
C GLY A 109 -15.47 -25.80 -31.39
N ILE A 110 -14.49 -24.89 -31.33
CA ILE A 110 -14.70 -23.44 -31.52
C ILE A 110 -15.21 -23.14 -32.93
N ILE A 111 -14.65 -23.79 -33.96
CA ILE A 111 -15.09 -23.59 -35.35
C ILE A 111 -16.56 -24.01 -35.51
N VAL A 112 -16.92 -25.19 -34.98
CA VAL A 112 -18.29 -25.72 -35.05
C VAL A 112 -19.28 -24.79 -34.34
N ILE A 113 -18.97 -24.36 -33.11
CA ILE A 113 -19.89 -23.49 -32.35
C ILE A 113 -20.00 -22.09 -32.98
N THR A 114 -18.94 -21.59 -33.61
CA THR A 114 -18.96 -20.32 -34.36
C THR A 114 -19.87 -20.41 -35.57
N ALA A 115 -19.73 -21.46 -36.37
CA ALA A 115 -20.59 -21.70 -37.53
C ALA A 115 -22.07 -21.85 -37.12
N PHE A 116 -22.33 -22.59 -36.04
CA PHE A 116 -23.66 -22.72 -35.46
C PHE A 116 -24.23 -21.37 -35.00
N TYR A 117 -23.42 -20.53 -34.33
CA TYR A 117 -23.85 -19.21 -33.91
C TYR A 117 -24.26 -18.32 -35.08
N ILE A 118 -23.39 -18.22 -36.10
CA ILE A 118 -23.63 -17.38 -37.27
C ILE A 118 -24.92 -17.83 -37.97
N MET A 119 -25.10 -19.12 -38.20
CA MET A 119 -26.30 -19.69 -38.83
C MET A 119 -27.58 -19.33 -38.07
N VAL A 120 -27.60 -19.51 -36.74
CA VAL A 120 -28.78 -19.20 -35.91
C VAL A 120 -29.02 -17.68 -35.85
N SER A 121 -27.95 -16.87 -35.79
CA SER A 121 -28.05 -15.41 -35.65
C SER A 121 -28.61 -14.71 -36.90
N LEU A 122 -28.41 -15.26 -38.10
CA LEU A 122 -28.89 -14.66 -39.35
C LEU A 122 -30.42 -14.53 -39.41
N GLN A 123 -31.13 -15.46 -38.79
CA GLN A 123 -32.60 -15.50 -38.73
C GLN A 123 -33.15 -15.00 -37.39
N ALA A 124 -32.28 -14.64 -36.44
CA ALA A 124 -32.68 -14.26 -35.10
C ALA A 124 -33.26 -12.82 -35.05
N PRO A 125 -34.25 -12.57 -34.19
CA PRO A 125 -34.70 -11.22 -33.87
C PRO A 125 -33.55 -10.37 -33.33
N ARG A 126 -33.57 -9.08 -33.67
CA ARG A 126 -32.58 -8.09 -33.24
C ARG A 126 -33.10 -7.40 -31.99
N THR A 127 -32.28 -7.32 -30.95
CA THR A 127 -32.65 -6.65 -29.71
C THR A 127 -31.65 -5.58 -29.31
N PHE A 128 -32.15 -4.44 -28.86
CA PHE A 128 -31.32 -3.38 -28.29
C PHE A 128 -31.34 -3.47 -26.77
N VAL A 129 -30.16 -3.64 -26.16
CA VAL A 129 -30.03 -3.80 -24.71
C VAL A 129 -29.87 -2.44 -24.06
N PHE A 130 -30.99 -1.90 -23.55
CA PHE A 130 -31.01 -0.66 -22.77
C PHE A 130 -30.09 -0.74 -21.54
N GLY A 131 -29.54 0.41 -21.15
CA GLY A 131 -28.53 0.52 -20.10
C GLY A 131 -27.12 0.05 -20.51
N SER A 132 -26.98 -0.88 -21.46
CA SER A 132 -25.68 -1.36 -21.96
C SER A 132 -25.35 -0.88 -23.37
N HIS A 133 -26.22 -0.06 -23.98
CA HIS A 133 -25.93 0.72 -25.18
C HIS A 133 -25.50 -0.08 -26.43
N HIS A 134 -25.89 -1.34 -26.59
CA HIS A 134 -25.49 -2.20 -27.72
C HIS A 134 -26.62 -3.08 -28.26
N TRP A 135 -26.40 -3.56 -29.48
CA TRP A 135 -27.26 -4.53 -30.17
C TRP A 135 -26.85 -5.97 -29.88
N ASP A 136 -27.83 -6.87 -29.80
CA ASP A 136 -27.64 -8.30 -29.64
C ASP A 136 -28.64 -9.13 -30.48
N PHE A 137 -28.28 -10.39 -30.75
CA PHE A 137 -29.16 -11.38 -31.37
C PHE A 137 -29.91 -12.16 -30.30
N GLN A 138 -31.22 -12.32 -30.46
CA GLN A 138 -32.03 -13.09 -29.52
C GLN A 138 -31.90 -14.60 -29.79
N THR A 139 -30.83 -15.21 -29.28
CA THR A 139 -30.49 -16.63 -29.50
C THR A 139 -30.38 -17.41 -28.18
N GLN A 140 -31.51 -17.61 -27.49
CA GLN A 140 -31.58 -18.22 -26.15
C GLN A 140 -30.89 -19.58 -26.05
N LEU A 141 -31.23 -20.50 -26.96
CA LEU A 141 -30.74 -21.88 -26.96
C LEU A 141 -29.22 -21.91 -27.17
N PHE A 142 -28.72 -21.08 -28.08
CA PHE A 142 -27.29 -20.94 -28.34
C PHE A 142 -26.55 -20.53 -27.06
N TYR A 143 -27.00 -19.46 -26.38
CA TYR A 143 -26.30 -18.98 -25.19
C TYR A 143 -26.29 -19.98 -24.03
N LYS A 144 -27.31 -20.84 -23.91
CA LYS A 144 -27.32 -21.94 -22.93
C LYS A 144 -26.25 -22.98 -23.26
N ILE A 145 -26.19 -23.44 -24.51
CA ILE A 145 -25.16 -24.39 -24.99
C ILE A 145 -23.76 -23.78 -24.83
N PHE A 146 -23.59 -22.53 -25.25
CA PHE A 146 -22.34 -21.80 -25.18
C PHE A 146 -21.85 -21.65 -23.73
N SER A 147 -22.74 -21.38 -22.77
CA SER A 147 -22.35 -21.25 -21.35
C SER A 147 -21.83 -22.58 -20.77
N ILE A 148 -22.45 -23.71 -21.14
CA ILE A 148 -21.96 -25.05 -20.78
C ILE A 148 -20.60 -25.32 -21.42
N LEU A 149 -20.43 -24.92 -22.69
CA LEU A 149 -19.17 -25.06 -23.40
C LEU A 149 -18.04 -24.23 -22.77
N VAL A 150 -18.30 -22.97 -22.40
CA VAL A 150 -17.34 -22.12 -21.68
C VAL A 150 -16.91 -22.78 -20.38
N LEU A 151 -17.86 -23.31 -19.59
CA LEU A 151 -17.56 -24.02 -18.36
C LEU A 151 -16.67 -25.26 -18.62
N PHE A 152 -16.98 -26.03 -19.66
CA PHE A 152 -16.15 -27.17 -20.07
C PHE A 152 -14.71 -26.75 -20.40
N TYR A 153 -14.50 -25.65 -21.14
CA TYR A 153 -13.16 -25.18 -21.49
C TYR A 153 -12.38 -24.69 -20.25
N ILE A 154 -13.06 -23.99 -19.33
CA ILE A 154 -12.47 -23.58 -18.05
C ILE A 154 -12.05 -24.81 -17.24
N LEU A 155 -12.90 -25.84 -17.17
CA LEU A 155 -12.58 -27.09 -16.47
C LEU A 155 -11.40 -27.82 -17.12
N CYS A 156 -11.30 -27.87 -18.45
CA CYS A 156 -10.13 -28.44 -19.15
C CYS A 156 -8.83 -27.70 -18.77
N LEU A 157 -8.87 -26.37 -18.70
CA LEU A 157 -7.73 -25.57 -18.29
C LEU A 157 -7.35 -25.79 -16.82
N ILE A 158 -8.34 -25.82 -15.92
CA ILE A 158 -8.12 -26.12 -14.50
C ILE A 158 -7.52 -27.52 -14.36
N ALA A 159 -8.05 -28.51 -15.07
CA ALA A 159 -7.53 -29.87 -15.07
C ALA A 159 -6.07 -29.92 -15.57
N ALA A 160 -5.72 -29.19 -16.62
CA ALA A 160 -4.34 -29.07 -17.08
C ALA A 160 -3.41 -28.43 -16.03
N GLY A 161 -3.87 -27.37 -15.36
CA GLY A 161 -3.14 -26.72 -14.28
C GLY A 161 -2.94 -27.61 -13.05
N ILE A 162 -4.00 -28.30 -12.60
CA ILE A 162 -3.94 -29.26 -11.48
C ILE A 162 -3.02 -30.43 -11.81
N TRP A 163 -3.19 -31.01 -13.01
CA TRP A 163 -2.29 -32.06 -13.51
C TRP A 163 -0.84 -31.57 -13.48
N ARG A 164 -0.58 -30.36 -13.97
CA ARG A 164 0.77 -29.82 -13.99
C ARG A 164 1.32 -29.57 -12.58
N ALA A 165 0.50 -29.05 -11.67
CA ALA A 165 0.86 -28.87 -10.26
C ALA A 165 1.16 -30.19 -9.53
N TYR A 166 0.48 -31.28 -9.92
CA TYR A 166 0.75 -32.62 -9.40
C TYR A 166 2.09 -33.18 -9.91
N VAL A 167 2.41 -32.93 -11.17
CA VAL A 167 3.65 -33.41 -11.81
C VAL A 167 4.90 -32.66 -11.32
N GLU A 168 4.80 -31.37 -11.03
CA GLU A 168 5.93 -30.57 -10.55
C GLU A 168 6.18 -30.70 -9.04
N LYS A 169 7.41 -30.39 -8.60
CA LYS A 169 7.82 -30.40 -7.19
C LYS A 169 8.49 -29.07 -6.79
N GLY A 170 8.59 -28.81 -5.49
CA GLY A 170 9.31 -27.65 -4.95
C GLY A 170 8.78 -26.29 -5.42
N LYS A 171 9.70 -25.37 -5.77
CA LYS A 171 9.39 -23.99 -6.20
C LYS A 171 8.55 -23.94 -7.49
N GLN A 172 8.79 -24.86 -8.42
CA GLN A 172 8.05 -24.95 -9.68
C GLN A 172 6.58 -25.33 -9.48
N ARG A 173 6.28 -26.23 -8.53
CA ARG A 173 4.90 -26.56 -8.17
C ARG A 173 4.14 -25.35 -7.64
N ARG A 174 4.74 -24.60 -6.72
CA ARG A 174 4.13 -23.38 -6.16
C ARG A 174 3.81 -22.36 -7.25
N ALA A 175 4.73 -22.19 -8.21
CA ALA A 175 4.52 -21.31 -9.34
C ALA A 175 3.31 -21.69 -10.22
N VAL A 176 3.20 -22.97 -10.58
CA VAL A 176 2.06 -23.46 -11.37
C VAL A 176 0.74 -23.22 -10.62
N ILE A 177 0.73 -23.46 -9.30
CA ILE A 177 -0.44 -23.21 -8.45
C ILE A 177 -0.80 -21.72 -8.44
N TYR A 178 0.16 -20.81 -8.24
CA TYR A 178 -0.12 -19.37 -8.20
C TYR A 178 -0.61 -18.82 -9.54
N LEU A 179 -0.05 -19.29 -10.66
CA LEU A 179 -0.53 -18.92 -11.99
C LEU A 179 -1.93 -19.47 -12.28
N LEU A 180 -2.21 -20.71 -11.85
CA LEU A 180 -3.55 -21.28 -11.94
C LEU A 180 -4.56 -20.48 -11.11
N LEU A 181 -4.23 -20.14 -9.85
CA LEU A 181 -5.10 -19.34 -8.98
C LEU A 181 -5.38 -17.95 -9.56
N THR A 182 -4.36 -17.31 -10.15
CA THR A 182 -4.51 -16.01 -10.83
C THR A 182 -5.50 -16.09 -11.98
N TYR A 183 -5.42 -17.16 -12.78
CA TYR A 183 -6.37 -17.37 -13.86
C TYR A 183 -7.78 -17.72 -13.35
N CYS A 184 -7.89 -18.55 -12.31
CA CYS A 184 -9.17 -18.87 -11.68
C CYS A 184 -9.85 -17.60 -11.16
N PHE A 185 -9.09 -16.71 -10.53
CA PHE A 185 -9.58 -15.39 -10.12
C PHE A 185 -10.09 -14.58 -11.32
N LEU A 186 -9.32 -14.51 -12.41
CA LEU A 186 -9.71 -13.76 -13.61
C LEU A 186 -11.00 -14.28 -14.25
N SER A 187 -11.15 -15.60 -14.32
CA SER A 187 -12.24 -16.26 -15.06
C SER A 187 -13.49 -16.53 -14.22
N ILE A 188 -13.35 -17.12 -13.02
CA ILE A 188 -14.48 -17.54 -12.19
C ILE A 188 -15.21 -16.31 -11.64
N PHE A 189 -14.47 -15.33 -11.11
CA PHE A 189 -15.08 -14.12 -10.54
C PHE A 189 -15.86 -13.34 -11.60
N SER A 190 -15.25 -13.08 -12.76
CA SER A 190 -15.91 -12.43 -13.90
C SER A 190 -17.09 -13.26 -14.41
N GLY A 191 -16.99 -14.59 -14.41
CA GLY A 191 -18.06 -15.51 -14.79
C GLY A 191 -19.28 -15.43 -13.86
N ILE A 192 -19.05 -15.42 -12.53
CA ILE A 192 -20.10 -15.24 -11.52
C ILE A 192 -20.77 -13.87 -11.68
N MET A 193 -19.99 -12.80 -11.79
CA MET A 193 -20.53 -11.45 -11.99
C MET A 193 -21.34 -11.33 -13.28
N ASN A 194 -20.91 -11.99 -14.36
CA ASN A 194 -21.67 -12.04 -15.61
C ASN A 194 -23.00 -12.80 -15.45
N ALA A 195 -22.99 -13.93 -14.73
CA ALA A 195 -24.19 -14.71 -14.45
C ALA A 195 -25.19 -13.89 -13.60
N LEU A 196 -24.71 -13.25 -12.53
CA LEU A 196 -25.52 -12.36 -11.68
C LEU A 196 -26.08 -11.16 -12.47
N SER A 197 -25.30 -10.63 -13.42
CA SER A 197 -25.76 -9.55 -14.30
C SER A 197 -26.83 -10.02 -15.28
N ARG A 198 -26.68 -11.21 -15.87
CA ARG A 198 -27.70 -11.81 -16.75
C ARG A 198 -28.98 -12.13 -16.02
N ASP A 199 -28.89 -12.54 -14.75
CA ASP A 199 -30.04 -12.79 -13.88
C ASP A 199 -30.72 -11.48 -13.43
N GLY A 200 -30.09 -10.32 -13.61
CA GLY A 200 -30.61 -9.01 -13.22
C GLY A 200 -30.36 -8.64 -11.76
N THR A 201 -29.64 -9.47 -11.01
CA THR A 201 -29.26 -9.22 -9.61
C THR A 201 -28.22 -8.10 -9.50
N VAL A 202 -27.31 -8.02 -10.47
CA VAL A 202 -26.25 -7.00 -10.53
C VAL A 202 -26.42 -6.17 -11.80
N SER A 203 -26.22 -4.85 -11.70
CA SER A 203 -26.29 -3.98 -12.88
C SER A 203 -25.20 -4.34 -13.90
N ARG A 204 -25.46 -4.11 -15.18
CA ARG A 204 -24.43 -4.37 -16.21
C ARG A 204 -23.19 -3.50 -16.01
N ALA A 205 -23.37 -2.25 -15.56
CA ALA A 205 -22.26 -1.35 -15.26
C ALA A 205 -21.34 -1.93 -14.17
N ALA A 206 -21.92 -2.46 -13.07
CA ALA A 206 -21.16 -3.08 -12.00
C ALA A 206 -20.44 -4.35 -12.46
N TYR A 207 -21.09 -5.19 -13.29
CA TYR A 207 -20.40 -6.33 -13.91
C TYR A 207 -19.19 -5.88 -14.75
N GLN A 208 -19.39 -4.91 -15.65
CA GLN A 208 -18.32 -4.43 -16.54
C GLN A 208 -17.15 -3.88 -15.73
N GLN A 209 -17.44 -3.07 -14.71
CA GLN A 209 -16.43 -2.52 -13.80
C GLN A 209 -15.62 -3.62 -13.11
N CYS A 210 -16.31 -4.62 -12.53
CA CYS A 210 -15.65 -5.73 -11.87
C CYS A 210 -14.82 -6.56 -12.86
N ALA A 211 -15.34 -6.83 -14.06
CA ALA A 211 -14.62 -7.58 -15.09
C ALA A 211 -13.34 -6.85 -15.54
N ASP A 212 -13.41 -5.54 -15.77
CA ASP A 212 -12.26 -4.72 -16.19
C ASP A 212 -11.18 -4.65 -15.09
N LEU A 213 -11.59 -4.44 -13.82
CA LEU A 213 -10.67 -4.43 -12.67
C LEU A 213 -10.00 -5.79 -12.46
N THR A 214 -10.78 -6.87 -12.50
CA THR A 214 -10.29 -8.24 -12.35
C THR A 214 -9.34 -8.62 -13.49
N LEU A 215 -9.60 -8.16 -14.72
CA LEU A 215 -8.71 -8.39 -15.86
C LEU A 215 -7.37 -7.67 -15.69
N VAL A 216 -7.39 -6.37 -15.35
CA VAL A 216 -6.15 -5.60 -15.15
C VAL A 216 -5.35 -6.17 -13.99
N ALA A 217 -5.97 -6.43 -12.84
CA ALA A 217 -5.31 -7.03 -11.69
C ALA A 217 -4.79 -8.44 -11.99
N GLY A 218 -5.57 -9.28 -12.68
CA GLY A 218 -5.20 -10.65 -13.01
C GLY A 218 -4.04 -10.73 -13.98
N TYR A 219 -4.04 -9.94 -15.06
CA TYR A 219 -2.91 -9.89 -16.01
C TYR A 219 -1.67 -9.25 -15.40
N PHE A 220 -1.82 -8.24 -14.53
CA PHE A 220 -0.71 -7.69 -13.77
C PHE A 220 -0.06 -8.76 -12.87
N LEU A 221 -0.87 -9.47 -12.07
CA LEU A 221 -0.38 -10.55 -11.21
C LEU A 221 0.27 -11.66 -12.03
N MET A 222 -0.29 -12.01 -13.18
CA MET A 222 0.28 -12.99 -14.10
C MET A 222 1.66 -12.56 -14.61
N ILE A 223 1.84 -11.29 -15.00
CA ILE A 223 3.14 -10.75 -15.41
C ILE A 223 4.14 -10.84 -14.27
N VAL A 224 3.80 -10.34 -13.08
CA VAL A 224 4.69 -10.32 -11.91
C VAL A 224 5.10 -11.74 -11.50
N LEU A 225 4.13 -12.65 -11.37
CA LEU A 225 4.39 -14.05 -11.03
C LEU A 225 5.26 -14.73 -12.08
N TYR A 226 4.95 -14.54 -13.37
CA TYR A 226 5.73 -15.13 -14.45
C TYR A 226 7.18 -14.65 -14.42
N VAL A 227 7.38 -13.34 -14.30
CA VAL A 227 8.68 -12.67 -14.25
C VAL A 227 9.55 -13.13 -13.08
N ASN A 228 8.95 -13.33 -11.91
CA ASN A 228 9.69 -13.70 -10.69
C ASN A 228 10.10 -15.18 -10.67
N ILE A 229 9.49 -16.00 -11.52
CA ILE A 229 9.67 -17.45 -11.51
C ILE A 229 10.46 -17.93 -12.74
N THR A 230 10.22 -17.32 -13.89
CA THR A 230 10.84 -17.74 -15.14
C THR A 230 12.35 -17.47 -15.14
N LYS A 231 13.11 -18.32 -15.83
CA LYS A 231 14.54 -18.11 -16.08
C LYS A 231 14.80 -17.17 -17.27
N GLU A 232 13.74 -16.73 -17.95
CA GLU A 232 13.84 -15.83 -19.10
C GLU A 232 14.34 -14.45 -18.69
N ARG A 233 15.22 -13.87 -19.51
CA ARG A 233 15.79 -12.55 -19.28
C ARG A 233 14.74 -11.46 -19.56
N THR A 234 14.10 -10.98 -18.51
CA THR A 234 13.22 -9.81 -18.56
C THR A 234 13.99 -8.57 -18.10
N THR A 235 13.75 -7.43 -18.76
CA THR A 235 14.43 -6.17 -18.40
C THR A 235 13.80 -5.58 -17.13
N ILE A 236 14.61 -4.97 -16.25
CA ILE A 236 14.12 -4.24 -15.08
C ILE A 236 13.10 -3.17 -15.51
N LEU A 237 13.39 -2.46 -16.60
CA LEU A 237 12.52 -1.44 -17.17
C LEU A 237 11.11 -1.95 -17.49
N SER A 238 10.99 -3.13 -18.10
CA SER A 238 9.68 -3.72 -18.40
C SER A 238 8.86 -4.08 -17.16
N ARG A 239 9.51 -4.32 -16.01
CA ARG A 239 8.82 -4.55 -14.73
C ARG A 239 8.28 -3.24 -14.17
N ILE A 240 9.11 -2.20 -14.15
CA ILE A 240 8.74 -0.86 -13.67
C ILE A 240 7.57 -0.31 -14.49
N ILE A 241 7.66 -0.36 -15.83
CA ILE A 241 6.58 0.08 -16.72
C ILE A 241 5.30 -0.74 -16.47
N GLY A 242 5.43 -2.05 -16.23
CA GLY A 242 4.27 -2.91 -15.98
C GLY A 242 3.52 -2.56 -14.70
N ILE A 243 4.26 -2.29 -13.62
CA ILE A 243 3.70 -1.84 -12.35
C ILE A 243 3.04 -0.47 -12.52
N ALA A 244 3.74 0.51 -13.11
CA ALA A 244 3.20 1.84 -13.35
C ALA A 244 1.92 1.80 -14.21
N MET A 245 1.93 1.03 -15.31
CA MET A 245 0.79 0.87 -16.20
C MET A 245 -0.43 0.30 -15.47
N ALA A 246 -0.26 -0.79 -14.71
CA ALA A 246 -1.36 -1.39 -13.96
C ALA A 246 -1.93 -0.41 -12.92
N THR A 247 -1.07 0.28 -12.17
CA THR A 247 -1.49 1.25 -11.15
C THR A 247 -2.25 2.43 -11.75
N PHE A 248 -1.74 3.03 -12.84
CA PHE A 248 -2.43 4.14 -13.49
C PHE A 248 -3.78 3.71 -14.08
N LEU A 249 -3.84 2.57 -14.77
CA LEU A 249 -5.09 2.12 -15.38
C LEU A 249 -6.14 1.70 -14.33
N LEU A 250 -5.76 1.03 -13.25
CA LEU A 250 -6.70 0.71 -12.16
C LEU A 250 -7.27 1.97 -11.52
N THR A 251 -6.41 2.95 -11.24
CA THR A 251 -6.83 4.24 -10.68
C THR A 251 -7.75 4.98 -11.66
N PHE A 252 -7.38 5.00 -12.94
CA PHE A 252 -8.15 5.68 -13.97
C PHE A 252 -9.52 5.02 -14.21
N GLN A 253 -9.63 3.70 -14.10
CA GLN A 253 -10.89 2.98 -14.16
C GLN A 253 -11.83 3.34 -13.00
N LEU A 254 -11.32 3.48 -11.77
CA LEU A 254 -12.13 3.87 -10.61
C LEU A 254 -12.61 5.33 -10.73
N VAL A 255 -11.72 6.23 -11.13
CA VAL A 255 -12.06 7.66 -11.34
C VAL A 255 -13.05 7.81 -12.50
N GLY A 256 -12.82 7.10 -13.61
CA GLY A 256 -13.72 7.11 -14.78
C GLY A 256 -15.12 6.62 -14.44
N TYR A 257 -15.25 5.56 -13.63
CA TYR A 257 -16.55 5.08 -13.13
C TYR A 257 -17.27 6.16 -12.30
N ALA A 258 -16.58 6.81 -11.36
CA ALA A 258 -17.19 7.86 -10.52
C ALA A 258 -17.64 9.07 -11.36
N ILE A 259 -16.80 9.53 -12.29
CA ILE A 259 -17.12 10.67 -13.16
C ILE A 259 -18.31 10.34 -14.06
N LEU A 260 -18.26 9.24 -14.82
CA LEU A 260 -19.28 8.95 -15.82
C LEU A 260 -20.65 8.64 -15.18
N ASN A 261 -20.69 7.95 -14.03
CA ASN A 261 -21.94 7.80 -13.28
C ASN A 261 -22.47 9.13 -12.73
N GLY A 262 -21.59 10.05 -12.34
CA GLY A 262 -21.98 11.40 -11.95
C GLY A 262 -22.64 12.18 -13.10
N TYR A 263 -22.12 12.05 -14.32
CA TYR A 263 -22.73 12.61 -15.52
C TYR A 263 -24.07 11.93 -15.86
N ASP A 264 -24.17 10.61 -15.74
CA ASP A 264 -25.44 9.90 -15.90
C ASP A 264 -26.52 10.44 -14.95
N SER A 265 -26.19 10.60 -13.65
CA SER A 265 -27.11 11.18 -12.66
C SER A 265 -27.46 12.65 -12.97
N SER A 266 -26.48 13.44 -13.43
CA SER A 266 -26.69 14.85 -13.80
C SER A 266 -27.66 14.99 -14.98
N PHE A 267 -27.59 14.08 -15.97
CA PHE A 267 -28.55 14.04 -17.07
C PHE A 267 -29.98 13.82 -16.55
N ASP A 268 -30.15 12.92 -15.59
CA ASP A 268 -31.47 12.63 -14.99
C ASP A 268 -32.05 13.83 -14.27
N THR A 269 -31.22 14.55 -13.50
CA THR A 269 -31.65 15.79 -12.83
C THR A 269 -32.06 16.86 -13.84
N ILE A 270 -31.27 17.07 -14.89
CA ILE A 270 -31.58 18.05 -15.94
C ILE A 270 -32.90 17.70 -16.64
N GLN A 271 -33.07 16.45 -17.08
CA GLN A 271 -34.27 16.04 -17.80
C GLN A 271 -35.52 16.02 -16.92
N THR A 272 -35.38 15.79 -15.62
CA THR A 272 -36.47 15.95 -14.66
C THR A 272 -36.92 17.41 -14.56
N HIS A 273 -35.99 18.37 -14.49
CA HIS A 273 -36.33 19.80 -14.51
C HIS A 273 -36.97 20.24 -15.83
N VAL A 274 -36.48 19.72 -16.95
CA VAL A 274 -37.06 19.96 -18.27
C VAL A 274 -38.48 19.39 -18.36
N THR A 275 -38.70 18.18 -17.84
CA THR A 275 -40.03 17.54 -17.74
C THR A 275 -40.99 18.40 -16.93
N ARG A 276 -40.55 18.90 -15.77
CA ARG A 276 -41.33 19.79 -14.92
C ARG A 276 -41.71 21.08 -15.63
N SER A 277 -40.78 21.70 -16.35
CA SER A 277 -41.02 22.94 -17.11
C SER A 277 -41.96 22.71 -18.29
N ALA A 278 -41.82 21.56 -18.98
CA ALA A 278 -42.75 21.16 -20.03
C ALA A 278 -44.17 20.95 -19.51
N VAL A 279 -44.34 20.45 -18.29
CA VAL A 279 -45.67 20.23 -17.70
C VAL A 279 -46.27 21.50 -17.12
N LEU A 280 -45.48 22.36 -16.46
CA LEU A 280 -45.98 23.54 -15.75
C LEU A 280 -46.05 24.80 -16.60
N ASN A 281 -45.05 25.02 -17.46
CA ASN A 281 -44.89 26.23 -18.27
C ASN A 281 -45.25 25.99 -19.75
N GLU A 282 -45.65 24.76 -20.10
CA GLU A 282 -45.93 24.32 -21.47
C GLU A 282 -44.73 24.48 -22.42
N GLU A 283 -43.51 24.53 -21.89
CA GLU A 283 -42.28 24.57 -22.69
C GLU A 283 -42.13 23.27 -23.51
N ARG A 284 -41.65 23.40 -24.75
CA ARG A 284 -41.47 22.27 -25.68
C ARG A 284 -40.04 22.31 -26.22
N PRO A 285 -39.06 21.74 -25.49
CA PRO A 285 -37.68 21.70 -25.95
C PRO A 285 -37.57 20.77 -27.17
N LYS A 286 -36.54 20.98 -28.00
CA LYS A 286 -36.41 20.31 -29.31
C LYS A 286 -36.26 18.79 -29.21
N ASP A 287 -35.75 18.29 -28.09
CA ASP A 287 -35.50 16.88 -27.81
C ASP A 287 -36.70 16.14 -27.20
N LEU A 288 -37.78 16.86 -26.81
CA LEU A 288 -39.04 16.27 -26.38
C LEU A 288 -39.80 15.71 -27.59
N LEU A 289 -40.04 14.39 -27.59
CA LEU A 289 -40.72 13.69 -28.70
C LEU A 289 -42.19 13.39 -28.41
N TYR A 290 -42.55 13.18 -27.13
CA TYR A 290 -43.95 13.04 -26.73
C TYR A 290 -44.19 13.49 -25.29
N LEU A 291 -45.45 13.85 -25.00
CA LEU A 291 -45.95 14.08 -23.65
C LEU A 291 -47.26 13.31 -23.47
N LEU A 292 -47.27 12.34 -22.57
CA LEU A 292 -48.47 11.58 -22.20
C LEU A 292 -48.99 12.10 -20.85
N SER A 293 -50.30 12.21 -20.71
CA SER A 293 -50.96 12.54 -19.45
C SER A 293 -51.91 11.42 -19.01
N PHE A 294 -51.95 11.16 -17.71
CA PHE A 294 -52.95 10.34 -17.05
C PHE A 294 -53.79 11.24 -16.14
N ASP A 295 -55.09 11.26 -16.41
CA ASP A 295 -56.07 11.98 -15.62
C ASP A 295 -56.74 11.03 -14.61
N PRO A 296 -56.47 11.17 -13.30
CA PRO A 296 -56.99 10.27 -12.29
C PRO A 296 -58.51 10.39 -12.10
N GLU A 297 -59.15 11.53 -12.44
CA GLU A 297 -60.60 11.71 -12.24
C GLU A 297 -61.42 10.83 -13.18
N ASN A 298 -60.98 10.73 -14.44
CA ASN A 298 -61.69 9.98 -15.48
C ASN A 298 -60.95 8.69 -15.89
N SER A 299 -59.83 8.37 -15.24
CA SER A 299 -58.95 7.23 -15.56
C SER A 299 -58.52 7.15 -17.04
N LYS A 300 -58.43 8.30 -17.72
CA LYS A 300 -58.10 8.42 -19.15
C LYS A 300 -56.64 8.80 -19.34
N ILE A 301 -56.03 8.18 -20.34
CA ILE A 301 -54.69 8.53 -20.82
C ILE A 301 -54.83 9.31 -22.13
N LYS A 302 -54.11 10.42 -22.25
CA LYS A 302 -54.13 11.29 -23.43
C LYS A 302 -52.70 11.60 -23.87
N THR A 303 -52.48 11.69 -25.17
CA THR A 303 -51.24 12.29 -25.71
C THR A 303 -51.45 13.80 -25.84
N GLU A 304 -50.71 14.56 -25.06
CA GLU A 304 -50.79 16.03 -25.03
C GLU A 304 -49.87 16.68 -26.08
N TYR A 305 -48.78 16.00 -26.44
CA TYR A 305 -47.83 16.48 -27.44
C TYR A 305 -47.13 15.32 -28.14
N GLY A 306 -46.81 15.52 -29.42
CA GLY A 306 -45.99 14.61 -30.21
C GLY A 306 -46.63 13.25 -30.47
N SER A 307 -45.79 12.26 -30.81
CA SER A 307 -46.24 10.90 -31.09
C SER A 307 -45.20 9.88 -30.64
N LYS A 308 -45.66 8.81 -30.02
CA LYS A 308 -44.83 7.66 -29.60
C LYS A 308 -45.02 6.49 -30.57
N ASP A 309 -44.04 5.60 -30.64
CA ASP A 309 -44.17 4.35 -31.41
C ASP A 309 -45.40 3.56 -30.90
N PRO A 310 -46.41 3.33 -31.76
CA PRO A 310 -47.70 2.78 -31.34
C PRO A 310 -47.59 1.36 -30.78
N ARG A 311 -46.50 0.64 -31.09
CA ARG A 311 -46.21 -0.71 -30.55
C ARG A 311 -45.98 -0.73 -29.03
N THR A 312 -45.83 0.42 -28.39
CA THR A 312 -45.50 0.53 -26.94
C THR A 312 -46.65 1.04 -26.06
N GLY A 313 -47.75 1.54 -26.63
CA GLY A 313 -48.70 2.40 -25.90
C GLY A 313 -49.53 1.76 -24.77
N LYS A 314 -49.83 0.45 -24.80
CA LYS A 314 -50.72 -0.19 -23.79
C LYS A 314 -50.03 -0.43 -22.44
N SER A 315 -48.76 -0.82 -22.42
CA SER A 315 -48.04 -1.12 -21.16
C SER A 315 -47.69 0.13 -20.37
N ASP A 316 -47.34 1.21 -21.08
CA ASP A 316 -46.88 2.45 -20.45
C ASP A 316 -48.00 3.16 -19.67
N GLY A 317 -49.25 3.00 -20.14
CA GLY A 317 -50.42 3.52 -19.45
C GLY A 317 -50.70 2.89 -18.09
N GLU A 318 -50.49 1.58 -17.98
CA GLU A 318 -50.63 0.87 -16.70
C GLU A 318 -49.53 1.27 -15.70
N GLU A 319 -48.29 1.54 -16.17
CA GLU A 319 -47.23 2.06 -15.31
C GLU A 319 -47.61 3.41 -14.68
N LEU A 320 -48.25 4.31 -15.43
CA LEU A 320 -48.72 5.60 -14.90
C LEU A 320 -49.85 5.44 -13.87
N ARG A 321 -50.75 4.48 -14.09
CA ARG A 321 -51.79 4.12 -13.12
C ARG A 321 -51.17 3.58 -11.84
N PHE A 322 -50.24 2.63 -11.94
CA PHE A 322 -49.56 2.04 -10.79
C PHE A 322 -48.79 3.10 -10.00
N PHE A 323 -48.09 4.00 -10.69
CA PHE A 323 -47.42 5.15 -10.08
C PHE A 323 -48.39 5.99 -9.23
N TYR A 324 -49.59 6.29 -9.76
CA TYR A 324 -50.61 7.05 -9.01
C TYR A 324 -51.02 6.38 -7.70
N TYR A 325 -51.38 5.09 -7.74
CA TYR A 325 -51.84 4.38 -6.54
C TYR A 325 -50.71 4.16 -5.54
N THR A 326 -49.50 3.83 -6.00
CA THR A 326 -48.32 3.75 -5.13
C THR A 326 -48.06 5.09 -4.45
N LYS A 327 -48.10 6.22 -5.18
CA LYS A 327 -47.91 7.56 -4.59
C LYS A 327 -49.01 7.92 -3.59
N LYS A 328 -50.28 7.57 -3.84
CA LYS A 328 -51.37 7.71 -2.87
C LYS A 328 -51.09 6.93 -1.58
N LEU A 329 -50.60 5.69 -1.70
CA LEU A 329 -50.25 4.84 -0.55
C LEU A 329 -49.03 5.34 0.23
N LEU A 330 -48.15 6.10 -0.43
CA LEU A 330 -46.97 6.76 0.17
C LEU A 330 -47.26 8.16 0.71
N ASN A 331 -48.51 8.64 0.67
CA ASN A 331 -48.90 9.97 1.16
C ASN A 331 -49.97 9.86 2.25
N LEU A 332 -49.79 8.91 3.16
CA LEU A 332 -50.73 8.64 4.26
C LEU A 332 -50.17 9.09 5.62
N GLY A 333 -48.86 9.36 5.76
CA GLY A 333 -48.19 9.84 6.97
C GLY A 333 -47.63 8.72 7.85
N SER A 334 -47.51 8.94 9.16
CA SER A 334 -47.20 7.85 10.12
C SER A 334 -48.44 7.53 10.95
N MET A 335 -48.80 6.26 11.08
CA MET A 335 -49.93 5.80 11.89
C MET A 335 -49.75 4.34 12.32
N ASP A 336 -50.60 3.88 13.26
CA ASP A 336 -50.66 2.47 13.65
C ASP A 336 -50.96 1.55 12.45
N ALA A 337 -50.36 0.36 12.42
CA ALA A 337 -50.48 -0.58 11.30
C ALA A 337 -51.93 -0.95 10.96
N LYS A 338 -52.84 -1.07 11.95
CA LYS A 338 -54.27 -1.37 11.67
C LYS A 338 -54.97 -0.18 11.05
N GLN A 339 -54.67 1.04 11.52
CA GLN A 339 -55.20 2.27 10.93
C GLN A 339 -54.67 2.50 9.52
N ARG A 340 -53.38 2.21 9.30
CA ARG A 340 -52.70 2.24 8.00
C ARG A 340 -53.38 1.30 7.02
N ARG A 341 -53.62 0.04 7.42
CA ARG A 341 -54.35 -0.95 6.62
C ARG A 341 -55.73 -0.45 6.19
N LYS A 342 -56.53 0.08 7.12
CA LYS A 342 -57.88 0.59 6.81
C LYS A 342 -57.87 1.73 5.79
N ARG A 343 -56.88 2.65 5.86
CA ARG A 343 -56.74 3.74 4.88
C ARG A 343 -56.24 3.23 3.52
N SER A 344 -55.27 2.32 3.52
CA SER A 344 -54.76 1.69 2.30
C SER A 344 -55.84 0.89 1.57
N GLU A 345 -56.72 0.21 2.30
CA GLU A 345 -57.82 -0.58 1.71
C GLU A 345 -58.75 0.28 0.85
N LYS A 346 -59.13 1.47 1.32
CA LYS A 346 -59.96 2.41 0.55
C LYS A 346 -59.29 2.85 -0.77
N ILE A 347 -57.96 3.03 -0.77
CA ILE A 347 -57.21 3.39 -1.97
C ILE A 347 -57.14 2.21 -2.95
N LEU A 348 -57.03 0.99 -2.42
CA LEU A 348 -56.84 -0.24 -3.19
C LEU A 348 -58.15 -0.75 -3.80
N GLU A 349 -59.30 -0.43 -3.21
CA GLU A 349 -60.63 -0.66 -3.82
C GLU A 349 -60.81 0.13 -5.14
N GLU A 350 -60.22 1.32 -5.23
CA GLU A 350 -60.25 2.16 -6.44
C GLU A 350 -59.17 1.77 -7.47
N SER A 351 -58.27 0.84 -7.14
CA SER A 351 -57.10 0.49 -7.97
C SER A 351 -57.42 -0.50 -9.11
N PRO A 352 -56.64 -0.52 -10.20
CA PRO A 352 -56.80 -1.49 -11.28
C PRO A 352 -56.71 -2.93 -10.74
N GLU A 353 -57.46 -3.85 -11.33
CA GLU A 353 -57.46 -5.27 -10.93
C GLU A 353 -56.05 -5.88 -10.92
N ALA A 354 -55.20 -5.46 -11.85
CA ALA A 354 -53.79 -5.85 -11.92
C ALA A 354 -52.96 -5.44 -10.69
N PHE A 355 -53.28 -4.30 -10.06
CA PHE A 355 -52.63 -3.83 -8.83
C PHE A 355 -53.00 -4.70 -7.61
N GLY A 356 -54.06 -5.50 -7.73
CA GLY A 356 -54.60 -6.37 -6.68
C GLY A 356 -53.66 -7.46 -6.16
N ILE A 357 -52.52 -7.71 -6.82
CA ILE A 357 -51.50 -8.68 -6.37
C ILE A 357 -50.50 -8.04 -5.39
N TYR A 358 -50.32 -6.73 -5.47
CA TYR A 358 -49.52 -5.92 -4.53
C TYR A 358 -50.26 -5.69 -3.21
N ARG A 359 -51.61 -5.63 -3.29
CA ARG A 359 -52.53 -6.62 -2.73
C ARG A 359 -52.04 -7.37 -1.47
N SER A 360 -52.31 -8.66 -1.45
CA SER A 360 -51.85 -9.65 -0.47
C SER A 360 -50.53 -9.34 0.27
N GLY A 361 -49.48 -8.92 -0.44
CA GLY A 361 -48.19 -8.59 0.17
C GLY A 361 -48.18 -7.40 1.10
N LEU A 362 -48.87 -6.30 0.76
CA LEU A 362 -48.96 -5.15 1.67
C LEU A 362 -49.70 -5.52 2.97
N TRP A 363 -50.61 -6.50 2.93
CA TRP A 363 -51.42 -6.90 4.08
C TRP A 363 -50.57 -7.76 5.01
N GLU A 364 -49.86 -8.74 4.46
CA GLU A 364 -48.89 -9.53 5.22
C GLU A 364 -47.81 -8.63 5.85
N PHE A 365 -47.30 -7.65 5.11
CA PHE A 365 -46.36 -6.65 5.63
C PHE A 365 -46.98 -5.87 6.81
N LEU A 366 -48.17 -5.28 6.66
CA LEU A 366 -48.81 -4.50 7.73
C LEU A 366 -49.21 -5.37 8.94
N GLU A 367 -49.66 -6.60 8.72
CA GLU A 367 -49.98 -7.56 9.79
C GLU A 367 -48.74 -7.93 10.60
N SER A 368 -47.60 -8.13 9.93
CA SER A 368 -46.33 -8.42 10.60
C SER A 368 -45.87 -7.31 11.55
N LYS A 369 -46.36 -6.08 11.37
CA LYS A 369 -46.05 -4.93 12.24
C LYS A 369 -46.92 -4.87 13.49
N GLY A 370 -47.96 -5.68 13.62
CA GLY A 370 -48.79 -5.77 14.83
C GLY A 370 -49.46 -4.46 15.22
N ASN A 371 -49.15 -3.93 16.40
CA ASN A 371 -49.59 -2.61 16.89
C ASN A 371 -48.49 -1.53 16.76
N GLY A 372 -47.48 -1.77 15.90
CA GLY A 372 -46.40 -0.83 15.64
C GLY A 372 -46.84 0.32 14.74
N GLN A 373 -46.14 1.45 14.83
CA GLN A 373 -46.29 2.52 13.85
C GLN A 373 -45.64 2.13 12.51
N VAL A 374 -46.32 2.49 11.41
CA VAL A 374 -45.85 2.33 10.04
C VAL A 374 -45.87 3.69 9.36
N SER A 375 -44.70 4.11 8.88
CA SER A 375 -44.47 5.37 8.18
C SER A 375 -44.51 5.20 6.65
N ASP A 376 -44.64 6.31 5.91
CA ASP A 376 -44.52 6.27 4.44
C ASP A 376 -43.18 5.66 3.96
N PRO A 377 -42.00 5.98 4.55
CA PRO A 377 -40.73 5.32 4.22
C PRO A 377 -40.72 3.79 4.42
N ASP A 378 -41.45 3.27 5.42
CA ASP A 378 -41.55 1.82 5.63
C ASP A 378 -42.29 1.13 4.48
N VAL A 379 -43.38 1.76 4.02
CA VAL A 379 -44.15 1.30 2.85
C VAL A 379 -43.35 1.48 1.56
N GLU A 380 -42.56 2.55 1.45
CA GLU A 380 -41.66 2.75 0.32
C GLU A 380 -40.59 1.66 0.24
N ARG A 381 -40.00 1.27 1.38
CA ARG A 381 -39.05 0.16 1.44
C ARG A 381 -39.70 -1.15 0.99
N PHE A 382 -40.92 -1.44 1.46
CA PHE A 382 -41.69 -2.61 1.02
C PHE A 382 -41.87 -2.64 -0.51
N PHE A 383 -42.34 -1.54 -1.11
CA PHE A 383 -42.49 -1.46 -2.57
C PHE A 383 -41.15 -1.56 -3.30
N GLY A 384 -40.08 -1.00 -2.73
CA GLY A 384 -38.73 -1.08 -3.28
C GLY A 384 -38.16 -2.51 -3.29
N ASP A 385 -38.36 -3.27 -2.21
CA ASP A 385 -37.89 -4.66 -2.11
C ASP A 385 -38.71 -5.58 -3.04
N MET A 386 -40.02 -5.33 -3.12
CA MET A 386 -40.88 -6.00 -4.09
C MET A 386 -40.50 -5.69 -5.54
N GLU A 387 -40.21 -4.44 -5.89
CA GLU A 387 -39.77 -4.05 -7.24
C GLU A 387 -38.40 -4.65 -7.61
N LYS A 388 -37.45 -4.70 -6.66
CA LYS A 388 -36.17 -5.43 -6.86
C LYS A 388 -36.44 -6.90 -7.21
N ARG A 389 -37.34 -7.56 -6.48
CA ARG A 389 -37.70 -8.96 -6.73
C ARG A 389 -38.39 -9.13 -8.07
N PHE A 390 -39.38 -8.30 -8.38
CA PHE A 390 -40.08 -8.33 -9.66
C PHE A 390 -39.17 -8.01 -10.84
N SER A 391 -38.16 -7.16 -10.69
CA SER A 391 -37.17 -6.90 -11.73
C SER A 391 -36.43 -8.17 -12.15
N VAL A 392 -35.95 -8.95 -11.17
CA VAL A 392 -35.32 -10.26 -11.40
C VAL A 392 -36.31 -11.25 -12.00
N ILE A 393 -37.53 -11.34 -11.46
CA ILE A 393 -38.55 -12.27 -11.95
C ILE A 393 -38.95 -11.92 -13.39
N ARG A 394 -39.18 -10.65 -13.73
CA ARG A 394 -39.48 -10.20 -15.09
C ARG A 394 -38.38 -10.61 -16.05
N ASN A 395 -37.11 -10.40 -15.66
CA ASN A 395 -35.99 -10.77 -16.49
C ASN A 395 -35.91 -12.29 -16.70
N LYS A 396 -36.10 -13.10 -15.64
CA LYS A 396 -36.10 -14.58 -15.74
C LYS A 396 -37.29 -15.13 -16.52
N PHE A 397 -38.47 -14.55 -16.32
CA PHE A 397 -39.69 -14.93 -17.01
C PHE A 397 -39.64 -14.57 -18.50
N TYR A 398 -39.16 -13.37 -18.84
CA TYR A 398 -38.96 -12.96 -20.23
C TYR A 398 -38.05 -13.94 -20.99
N ASN A 399 -37.01 -14.41 -20.30
CA ASN A 399 -36.01 -15.36 -20.80
C ASN A 399 -36.39 -16.85 -20.59
N ALA A 400 -37.61 -17.16 -20.14
CA ALA A 400 -38.03 -18.54 -19.92
C ALA A 400 -38.21 -19.29 -21.27
N PRO A 401 -37.63 -20.49 -21.43
CA PRO A 401 -37.68 -21.22 -22.70
C PRO A 401 -39.07 -21.77 -23.02
N ASN A 402 -39.87 -22.12 -22.01
CA ASN A 402 -41.26 -22.51 -22.16
C ASN A 402 -42.08 -21.82 -21.07
N LYS A 403 -42.93 -20.87 -21.47
CA LYS A 403 -43.78 -20.09 -20.54
C LYS A 403 -45.02 -20.86 -20.08
N ASN A 404 -45.34 -21.99 -20.73
CA ASN A 404 -46.52 -22.82 -20.43
C ASN A 404 -46.20 -23.94 -19.43
N ASP A 405 -44.97 -24.01 -18.89
CA ASP A 405 -44.57 -24.99 -17.90
C ASP A 405 -45.18 -24.65 -16.52
N ASP A 406 -46.08 -25.47 -16.00
CA ASP A 406 -46.72 -25.27 -14.68
C ASP A 406 -45.69 -25.21 -13.53
N THR A 407 -44.52 -25.85 -13.69
CA THR A 407 -43.44 -25.81 -12.70
C THR A 407 -42.62 -24.52 -12.74
N LEU A 408 -42.81 -23.68 -13.77
CA LEU A 408 -42.10 -22.41 -13.93
C LEU A 408 -42.49 -21.43 -12.80
N ALA A 409 -43.78 -21.36 -12.48
CA ALA A 409 -44.29 -20.52 -11.40
C ALA A 409 -43.67 -20.91 -10.06
N ASP A 410 -43.61 -22.22 -9.77
CA ASP A 410 -42.98 -22.71 -8.55
C ASP A 410 -41.50 -22.37 -8.48
N LYS A 411 -40.78 -22.32 -9.60
CA LYS A 411 -39.34 -22.00 -9.60
C LYS A 411 -39.07 -20.50 -9.46
N LEU A 412 -39.90 -19.66 -10.09
CA LEU A 412 -39.67 -18.22 -10.20
C LEU A 412 -40.31 -17.42 -9.06
N PHE A 413 -41.53 -17.78 -8.65
CA PHE A 413 -42.33 -16.99 -7.71
C PHE A 413 -42.20 -17.53 -6.28
N ARG A 414 -40.96 -17.54 -5.76
CA ARG A 414 -40.67 -17.88 -4.36
C ARG A 414 -40.08 -16.69 -3.63
N SER A 415 -40.48 -16.47 -2.39
CA SER A 415 -39.81 -15.57 -1.45
C SER A 415 -40.13 -16.00 -0.03
N GLU A 416 -39.18 -15.78 0.87
CA GLU A 416 -39.37 -15.90 2.34
C GLU A 416 -39.50 -14.52 3.00
N GLU A 417 -39.27 -13.44 2.25
CA GLU A 417 -39.40 -12.07 2.75
C GLU A 417 -40.87 -11.73 2.99
N VAL A 418 -41.17 -11.29 4.21
CA VAL A 418 -42.51 -10.89 4.66
C VAL A 418 -43.10 -9.83 3.73
N GLY A 419 -44.31 -10.09 3.24
CA GLY A 419 -45.01 -9.27 2.26
C GLY A 419 -44.72 -9.71 0.83
N VAL A 420 -43.45 -9.91 0.47
CA VAL A 420 -43.11 -10.44 -0.86
C VAL A 420 -43.62 -11.88 -1.01
N SER A 421 -43.54 -12.69 0.04
CA SER A 421 -44.06 -14.07 0.08
C SER A 421 -45.53 -14.17 -0.29
N ALA A 422 -46.42 -13.38 0.31
CA ALA A 422 -47.84 -13.41 -0.01
C ALA A 422 -48.13 -12.96 -1.44
N THR A 423 -47.45 -11.91 -1.92
CA THR A 423 -47.56 -11.47 -3.32
C THR A 423 -47.13 -12.57 -4.29
N MET A 424 -46.01 -13.26 -4.02
CA MET A 424 -45.54 -14.38 -4.85
C MET A 424 -46.51 -15.57 -4.83
N LYS A 425 -47.14 -15.85 -3.69
CA LYS A 425 -48.15 -16.91 -3.58
C LYS A 425 -49.40 -16.59 -4.42
N SER A 426 -49.94 -15.38 -4.29
CA SER A 426 -51.09 -14.95 -5.11
C SER A 426 -50.76 -14.93 -6.61
N LEU A 427 -49.53 -14.52 -6.98
CA LEU A 427 -49.05 -14.58 -8.36
C LEU A 427 -48.98 -16.03 -8.87
N THR A 428 -48.48 -16.95 -8.05
CA THR A 428 -48.40 -18.38 -8.38
C THR A 428 -49.78 -18.97 -8.63
N GLU A 429 -50.74 -18.71 -7.75
CA GLU A 429 -52.11 -19.21 -7.88
C GLU A 429 -52.76 -18.71 -9.17
N ARG A 430 -52.65 -17.40 -9.46
CA ARG A 430 -53.21 -16.80 -10.68
C ARG A 430 -52.55 -17.35 -11.94
N PHE A 431 -51.21 -17.43 -11.96
CA PHE A 431 -50.48 -17.92 -13.12
C PHE A 431 -50.77 -19.40 -13.40
N LYS A 432 -50.76 -20.26 -12.38
CA LYS A 432 -51.10 -21.68 -12.54
C LYS A 432 -52.55 -21.88 -12.97
N GLY A 433 -53.49 -21.06 -12.48
CA GLY A 433 -54.87 -21.03 -12.96
C GLY A 433 -54.92 -20.84 -14.49
N SER A 434 -54.24 -19.81 -14.99
CA SER A 434 -54.18 -19.49 -16.42
C SER A 434 -53.44 -20.54 -17.27
N VAL A 435 -52.41 -21.20 -16.73
CA VAL A 435 -51.77 -22.34 -17.42
C VAL A 435 -52.75 -23.51 -17.55
N ARG A 436 -53.52 -23.82 -16.50
CA ARG A 436 -54.55 -24.88 -16.51
C ARG A 436 -55.72 -24.58 -17.45
N GLU A 437 -56.02 -23.30 -17.65
CA GLU A 437 -57.01 -22.82 -18.64
C GLU A 437 -56.52 -22.94 -20.10
N GLY A 438 -55.28 -23.37 -20.32
CA GLY A 438 -54.75 -23.65 -21.65
C GLY A 438 -54.26 -22.43 -22.42
N MET A 439 -53.98 -21.31 -21.74
CA MET A 439 -53.45 -20.10 -22.37
C MET A 439 -52.10 -20.37 -23.06
N SER A 440 -51.92 -19.77 -24.23
CA SER A 440 -50.67 -19.83 -25.00
C SER A 440 -49.55 -19.04 -24.30
N GLY A 441 -48.30 -19.29 -24.68
CA GLY A 441 -47.15 -18.62 -24.06
C GLY A 441 -47.11 -17.11 -24.30
N GLU A 442 -47.70 -16.65 -25.40
CA GLU A 442 -47.89 -15.24 -25.72
C GLU A 442 -48.90 -14.60 -24.76
N GLU A 443 -50.03 -15.28 -24.55
CA GLU A 443 -51.10 -14.83 -23.65
C GLU A 443 -50.65 -14.84 -22.18
N LEU A 444 -49.93 -15.88 -21.74
CA LEU A 444 -49.30 -15.92 -20.42
C LEU A 444 -48.25 -14.82 -20.24
N ASN A 445 -47.54 -14.46 -21.31
CA ASN A 445 -46.60 -13.34 -21.27
C ASN A 445 -47.30 -12.00 -21.13
N GLN A 446 -48.39 -11.77 -21.87
CA GLN A 446 -49.21 -10.57 -21.73
C GLN A 446 -49.85 -10.47 -20.34
N LEU A 447 -50.36 -11.59 -19.81
CA LEU A 447 -50.89 -11.68 -18.46
C LEU A 447 -49.83 -11.36 -17.40
N PHE A 448 -48.65 -11.96 -17.53
CA PHE A 448 -47.56 -11.68 -16.58
C PHE A 448 -47.11 -10.22 -16.65
N LEU A 449 -46.99 -9.64 -17.86
CA LEU A 449 -46.63 -8.23 -18.04
C LEU A 449 -47.70 -7.27 -17.52
N SER A 450 -48.99 -7.63 -17.59
CA SER A 450 -50.07 -6.82 -17.02
C SER A 450 -50.12 -6.88 -15.50
N ILE A 451 -49.60 -7.96 -14.90
CA ILE A 451 -49.53 -8.15 -13.45
C ILE A 451 -48.26 -7.55 -12.84
N ALA A 452 -47.09 -7.88 -13.40
CA ALA A 452 -45.78 -7.52 -12.85
C ALA A 452 -45.32 -6.13 -13.32
N VAL A 453 -46.23 -5.16 -13.35
CA VAL A 453 -45.97 -3.80 -13.84
C VAL A 453 -44.86 -3.15 -12.98
N PRO A 454 -43.83 -2.53 -13.59
CA PRO A 454 -42.79 -1.83 -12.86
C PRO A 454 -43.35 -0.73 -11.95
N LEU A 455 -42.96 -0.76 -10.68
CA LEU A 455 -43.30 0.29 -9.71
C LEU A 455 -42.33 1.47 -9.87
N ARG A 456 -42.74 2.46 -10.66
CA ARG A 456 -41.92 3.65 -10.95
C ARG A 456 -41.87 4.63 -9.78
N LYS A 457 -40.78 5.38 -9.71
CA LYS A 457 -40.64 6.56 -8.84
C LYS A 457 -40.65 7.85 -9.66
N GLU A 458 -40.96 8.95 -8.97
CA GLU A 458 -40.79 10.28 -9.54
C GLU A 458 -39.29 10.50 -9.79
N GLU A 459 -38.93 11.15 -10.89
CA GLU A 459 -37.53 11.41 -11.29
C GLU A 459 -36.72 10.17 -11.72
N GLU A 460 -37.30 8.96 -11.71
CA GLU A 460 -36.65 7.75 -12.22
C GLU A 460 -36.52 7.79 -13.75
N ARG A 461 -35.32 7.51 -14.27
CA ARG A 461 -35.10 7.33 -15.71
C ARG A 461 -35.79 6.06 -16.21
N ILE A 462 -36.65 6.21 -17.21
CA ILE A 462 -37.31 5.07 -17.86
C ILE A 462 -36.86 4.97 -19.32
N TYR A 463 -36.36 3.79 -19.72
CA TYR A 463 -36.07 3.50 -21.12
C TYR A 463 -37.31 2.96 -21.83
N ARG A 464 -37.75 3.65 -22.89
CA ARG A 464 -38.92 3.29 -23.69
C ARG A 464 -38.53 2.93 -25.12
N GLY A 465 -39.33 2.08 -25.75
CA GLY A 465 -39.21 1.69 -27.16
C GLY A 465 -39.22 0.18 -27.36
N VAL A 466 -39.38 -0.23 -28.61
CA VAL A 466 -39.54 -1.65 -28.98
C VAL A 466 -38.22 -2.40 -28.86
N ARG A 467 -38.09 -3.21 -27.79
CA ARG A 467 -36.86 -3.94 -27.45
C ARG A 467 -36.43 -4.97 -28.49
N THR A 468 -37.39 -5.60 -29.15
CA THR A 468 -37.14 -6.69 -30.11
C THR A 468 -37.85 -6.36 -31.41
N PHE A 469 -37.15 -6.47 -32.53
CA PHE A 469 -37.75 -6.32 -33.86
C PHE A 469 -37.16 -7.35 -34.84
N HIS A 470 -37.95 -7.76 -35.82
CA HIS A 470 -37.53 -8.73 -36.82
C HIS A 470 -36.87 -8.03 -38.02
N PRO A 471 -35.92 -8.68 -38.70
CA PRO A 471 -35.37 -8.17 -39.95
C PRO A 471 -36.50 -7.92 -40.97
N GLY A 472 -36.75 -6.66 -41.31
CA GLY A 472 -37.85 -6.23 -42.20
C GLY A 472 -38.87 -5.31 -41.55
N ASP A 473 -38.93 -5.26 -40.21
CA ASP A 473 -39.80 -4.32 -39.49
C ASP A 473 -39.28 -2.87 -39.59
N PRO A 474 -40.16 -1.85 -39.48
CA PRO A 474 -39.73 -0.47 -39.30
C PRO A 474 -38.84 -0.31 -38.07
N LYS A 475 -37.72 0.41 -38.27
CA LYS A 475 -36.73 0.64 -37.20
C LYS A 475 -37.39 1.26 -35.97
N PRO A 476 -37.15 0.71 -34.78
CA PRO A 476 -37.76 1.22 -33.56
C PRO A 476 -37.15 2.57 -33.15
N ASN A 477 -38.01 3.43 -32.60
CA ASN A 477 -37.57 4.65 -31.93
C ASN A 477 -37.38 4.36 -30.44
N TYR A 478 -36.28 4.86 -29.90
CA TYR A 478 -35.92 4.72 -28.50
C TYR A 478 -36.00 6.05 -27.78
N TYR A 479 -36.51 6.01 -26.55
CA TYR A 479 -36.73 7.20 -25.74
C TYR A 479 -36.18 7.01 -24.33
N VAL A 480 -35.82 8.12 -23.71
CA VAL A 480 -35.63 8.22 -22.27
C VAL A 480 -36.76 9.08 -21.73
N SER A 481 -37.51 8.60 -20.74
CA SER A 481 -38.67 9.31 -20.22
C SER A 481 -38.65 9.44 -18.71
N TYR A 482 -39.34 10.48 -18.22
CA TYR A 482 -39.46 10.80 -16.81
C TYR A 482 -40.93 11.10 -16.47
N ILE A 483 -41.33 10.72 -15.26
CA ILE A 483 -42.69 10.92 -14.76
C ILE A 483 -42.70 12.12 -13.81
N TYR A 484 -43.72 12.98 -13.93
CA TYR A 484 -43.95 14.12 -13.05
C TYR A 484 -45.44 14.30 -12.74
N GLN A 485 -45.79 14.63 -11.50
CA GLN A 485 -47.18 14.92 -11.13
C GLN A 485 -47.42 16.43 -11.03
N HIS A 486 -48.44 16.93 -11.74
CA HIS A 486 -48.82 18.33 -11.67
C HIS A 486 -49.44 18.66 -10.30
N PRO A 487 -48.92 19.64 -9.54
CA PRO A 487 -49.29 19.88 -8.15
C PRO A 487 -50.72 20.39 -7.95
N LYS A 488 -51.27 21.17 -8.91
CA LYS A 488 -52.64 21.70 -8.81
C LYS A 488 -53.73 20.73 -9.30
N THR A 489 -53.54 20.12 -10.47
CA THR A 489 -54.53 19.25 -11.13
C THR A 489 -54.43 17.80 -10.71
N GLY A 490 -53.33 17.37 -10.07
CA GLY A 490 -53.09 15.97 -9.71
C GLY A 490 -52.81 15.04 -10.89
N LYS A 491 -52.90 15.54 -12.14
CA LYS A 491 -52.59 14.79 -13.37
C LYS A 491 -51.13 14.37 -13.39
N ILE A 492 -50.88 13.16 -13.87
CA ILE A 492 -49.53 12.61 -14.00
C ILE A 492 -49.11 12.71 -15.45
N TYR A 493 -47.87 13.12 -15.69
CA TYR A 493 -47.31 13.26 -17.03
C TYR A 493 -46.08 12.39 -17.19
N GLU A 494 -45.92 11.77 -18.36
CA GLU A 494 -44.67 11.17 -18.83
C GLU A 494 -44.15 11.99 -20.01
N ALA A 495 -42.98 12.59 -19.85
CA ALA A 495 -42.28 13.26 -20.94
C ALA A 495 -41.22 12.32 -21.51
N GLY A 496 -41.24 12.08 -22.82
CA GLY A 496 -40.28 11.23 -23.51
C GLY A 496 -39.36 12.01 -24.43
N PHE A 497 -38.05 11.86 -24.21
CA PHE A 497 -36.98 12.51 -24.95
C PHE A 497 -36.27 11.53 -25.90
N ASP A 498 -35.68 12.04 -26.98
CA ASP A 498 -34.87 11.22 -27.89
C ASP A 498 -33.71 10.55 -27.13
N TYR A 499 -33.57 9.24 -27.26
CA TYR A 499 -32.47 8.48 -26.64
C TYR A 499 -31.08 8.97 -27.08
N ARG A 500 -30.96 9.55 -28.28
CA ARG A 500 -29.70 10.12 -28.77
C ARG A 500 -29.23 11.29 -27.91
N THR A 501 -30.13 12.03 -27.26
CA THR A 501 -29.76 13.12 -26.36
C THR A 501 -28.95 12.63 -25.17
N LEU A 502 -29.31 11.48 -24.59
CA LEU A 502 -28.52 10.83 -23.54
C LEU A 502 -27.11 10.46 -24.05
N ARG A 503 -27.05 9.85 -25.24
CA ARG A 503 -25.77 9.44 -25.85
C ARG A 503 -24.87 10.64 -26.14
N GLN A 504 -25.43 11.73 -26.64
CA GLN A 504 -24.74 12.98 -26.90
C GLN A 504 -24.26 13.66 -25.61
N PHE A 505 -25.04 13.60 -24.53
CA PHE A 505 -24.66 14.18 -23.25
C PHE A 505 -23.48 13.44 -22.61
N LEU A 506 -23.47 12.09 -22.67
CA LEU A 506 -22.39 11.27 -22.12
C LEU A 506 -21.13 11.25 -22.99
N HIS A 507 -21.23 11.64 -24.26
CA HIS A 507 -20.11 11.52 -25.20
C HIS A 507 -18.92 12.43 -24.88
N PRO A 508 -19.07 13.76 -24.65
CA PRO A 508 -17.95 14.64 -24.34
C PRO A 508 -17.11 14.21 -23.13
N PRO A 509 -17.68 13.91 -21.94
CA PRO A 509 -16.87 13.46 -20.80
C PRO A 509 -16.21 12.10 -21.08
N SER A 510 -16.90 11.19 -21.76
CA SER A 510 -16.34 9.88 -22.15
C SER A 510 -15.19 10.02 -23.15
N TRP A 511 -15.29 10.96 -24.09
CA TRP A 511 -14.24 11.29 -25.05
C TRP A 511 -13.00 11.86 -24.37
N ILE A 512 -13.18 12.81 -23.45
CA ILE A 512 -12.07 13.39 -22.67
C ILE A 512 -11.35 12.28 -21.87
N LEU A 513 -12.10 11.38 -21.25
CA LEU A 513 -11.52 10.24 -20.53
C LEU A 513 -10.81 9.26 -21.47
N ALA A 514 -11.38 8.95 -22.64
CA ALA A 514 -10.73 8.08 -23.62
C ALA A 514 -9.42 8.67 -24.17
N VAL A 515 -9.38 9.97 -24.46
CA VAL A 515 -8.16 10.68 -24.89
C VAL A 515 -7.13 10.72 -23.76
N SER A 516 -7.57 10.97 -22.52
CA SER A 516 -6.70 10.95 -21.34
C SER A 516 -6.13 9.56 -21.09
N LEU A 517 -6.93 8.51 -21.25
CA LEU A 517 -6.52 7.11 -21.16
C LEU A 517 -5.44 6.77 -22.18
N LEU A 518 -5.65 7.14 -23.45
CA LEU A 518 -4.64 6.95 -24.50
C LEU A 518 -3.36 7.73 -24.18
N SER A 519 -3.50 8.97 -23.71
CA SER A 519 -2.35 9.81 -23.32
C SER A 519 -1.57 9.18 -22.18
N ILE A 520 -2.22 8.73 -21.10
CA ILE A 520 -1.60 8.04 -19.98
C ILE A 520 -0.92 6.75 -20.45
N PHE A 521 -1.59 5.97 -21.32
CA PHE A 521 -1.03 4.76 -21.88
C PHE A 521 0.25 5.04 -22.67
N PHE A 522 0.26 6.00 -23.59
CA PHE A 522 1.45 6.33 -24.38
C PHE A 522 2.56 6.97 -23.55
N VAL A 523 2.22 7.86 -22.60
CA VAL A 523 3.19 8.45 -21.67
C VAL A 523 3.82 7.37 -20.79
N THR A 524 3.06 6.39 -20.32
CA THR A 524 3.60 5.29 -19.52
C THR A 524 4.37 4.28 -20.37
N ALA A 525 3.91 3.95 -21.57
CA ALA A 525 4.57 2.96 -22.43
C ALA A 525 5.86 3.50 -23.07
N ILE A 526 5.85 4.77 -23.51
CA ILE A 526 6.95 5.41 -24.24
C ILE A 526 7.69 6.40 -23.34
N GLY A 527 6.98 7.31 -22.68
CA GLY A 527 7.57 8.36 -21.85
C GLY A 527 8.40 7.79 -20.69
N PHE A 528 7.87 6.82 -19.92
CA PHE A 528 8.65 6.18 -18.85
C PHE A 528 9.83 5.40 -19.42
N ARG A 529 9.67 4.77 -20.58
CA ARG A 529 10.78 4.08 -21.25
C ARG A 529 11.91 5.06 -21.54
N LEU A 530 11.61 6.19 -22.19
CA LEU A 530 12.60 7.22 -22.51
C LEU A 530 13.20 7.87 -21.25
N PHE A 531 12.36 8.16 -20.26
CA PHE A 531 12.77 8.75 -18.99
C PHE A 531 13.74 7.84 -18.23
N PHE A 532 13.37 6.60 -17.96
CA PHE A 532 14.25 5.67 -17.24
C PHE A 532 15.44 5.21 -18.07
N ASP A 533 15.34 5.19 -19.39
CA ASP A 533 16.49 4.90 -20.26
C ASP A 533 17.55 6.00 -20.15
N GLY A 534 17.14 7.28 -20.14
CA GLY A 534 18.05 8.41 -19.97
C GLY A 534 18.50 8.65 -18.53
N ALA A 535 17.60 8.51 -17.55
CA ALA A 535 17.86 8.83 -16.16
C ALA A 535 18.55 7.69 -15.39
N LEU A 536 18.31 6.43 -15.76
CA LEU A 536 18.78 5.28 -14.99
C LEU A 536 19.65 4.31 -15.81
N LEU A 537 19.19 3.84 -16.97
CA LEU A 537 19.92 2.81 -17.74
C LEU A 537 21.18 3.36 -18.41
N THR A 538 21.11 4.52 -19.06
CA THR A 538 22.27 5.11 -19.76
C THR A 538 23.39 5.41 -18.78
N PRO A 539 23.17 6.12 -17.65
CA PRO A 539 24.23 6.35 -16.67
C PRO A 539 24.79 5.06 -16.08
N LEU A 540 23.93 4.05 -15.83
CA LEU A 540 24.38 2.75 -15.33
C LEU A 540 25.28 2.03 -16.36
N ASN A 541 24.90 2.05 -17.64
CA ASN A 541 25.71 1.48 -18.71
C ASN A 541 27.01 2.26 -18.93
N GLU A 542 27.01 3.59 -18.77
CA GLU A 542 28.22 4.41 -18.80
C GLU A 542 29.16 4.00 -17.68
N VAL A 543 28.67 3.80 -16.45
CA VAL A 543 29.47 3.30 -15.32
C VAL A 543 30.05 1.92 -15.63
N VAL A 544 29.24 0.98 -16.14
CA VAL A 544 29.71 -0.36 -16.54
C VAL A 544 30.76 -0.27 -17.64
N THR A 545 30.59 0.63 -18.60
CA THR A 545 31.55 0.85 -19.70
C THR A 545 32.84 1.47 -19.16
N GLY A 546 32.74 2.46 -18.28
CA GLY A 546 33.89 3.06 -17.62
C GLY A 546 34.69 2.05 -16.82
N LEU A 547 34.01 1.15 -16.10
CA LEU A 547 34.67 0.03 -15.42
C LEU A 547 35.41 -0.89 -16.40
N ARG A 548 34.83 -1.18 -17.57
CA ARG A 548 35.51 -1.98 -18.62
C ARG A 548 36.71 -1.26 -19.22
N GLU A 549 36.61 0.03 -19.52
CA GLU A 549 37.72 0.85 -20.05
C GLU A 549 38.89 0.88 -19.06
N VAL A 550 38.61 1.14 -17.79
CA VAL A 550 39.61 1.11 -16.72
C VAL A 550 40.25 -0.27 -16.59
N ASN A 551 39.44 -1.34 -16.63
CA ASN A 551 39.95 -2.71 -16.59
C ASN A 551 40.79 -3.08 -17.83
N SER A 552 40.53 -2.46 -18.98
CA SER A 552 41.35 -2.63 -20.19
C SER A 552 42.64 -1.80 -20.19
N GLY A 553 42.88 -1.00 -19.13
CA GLY A 553 44.08 -0.18 -18.96
C GLY A 553 43.93 1.28 -19.40
N ASN A 554 42.76 1.69 -19.91
CA ASN A 554 42.45 3.07 -20.27
C ASN A 554 42.00 3.87 -19.04
N LEU A 555 42.98 4.39 -18.30
CA LEU A 555 42.75 5.20 -17.10
C LEU A 555 42.41 6.66 -17.40
N ASP A 556 42.35 7.08 -18.66
CA ASP A 556 41.97 8.45 -19.04
C ASP A 556 40.46 8.62 -19.20
N TYR A 557 39.72 7.51 -19.29
CA TYR A 557 38.27 7.54 -19.39
C TYR A 557 37.62 8.21 -18.16
N ARG A 558 36.69 9.14 -18.38
CA ARG A 558 35.95 9.86 -17.34
C ARG A 558 34.46 9.80 -17.61
N LEU A 559 33.69 9.54 -16.57
CA LEU A 559 32.24 9.62 -16.60
C LEU A 559 31.79 11.07 -16.48
N THR A 560 30.76 11.47 -17.21
CA THR A 560 30.12 12.78 -17.06
C THR A 560 28.93 12.65 -16.10
N PRO A 561 28.93 13.29 -14.92
CA PRO A 561 27.77 13.27 -14.03
C PRO A 561 26.61 14.02 -14.69
N ARG A 562 25.53 13.31 -15.05
CA ARG A 562 24.37 13.90 -15.74
C ARG A 562 23.25 14.36 -14.79
N VAL A 563 23.21 13.81 -13.58
CA VAL A 563 22.15 14.03 -12.58
C VAL A 563 22.80 14.25 -11.21
N GLU A 564 22.19 15.03 -10.33
CA GLU A 564 22.67 15.25 -8.94
C GLU A 564 22.05 14.27 -7.93
N ASP A 565 21.95 13.01 -8.33
CA ASP A 565 21.39 11.92 -7.54
C ASP A 565 22.47 10.88 -7.17
N GLU A 566 22.04 9.71 -6.69
CA GLU A 566 22.92 8.60 -6.32
C GLU A 566 23.79 8.13 -7.49
N ILE A 567 23.28 8.22 -8.73
CA ILE A 567 24.04 7.81 -9.92
C ILE A 567 25.08 8.86 -10.29
N GLY A 568 24.74 10.14 -10.16
CA GLY A 568 25.71 11.23 -10.25
C GLY A 568 26.85 11.10 -9.23
N PHE A 569 26.51 10.67 -8.01
CA PHE A 569 27.50 10.36 -6.99
C PHE A 569 28.43 9.22 -7.42
N ILE A 570 27.89 8.10 -7.92
CA ILE A 570 28.69 6.97 -8.44
C ILE A 570 29.64 7.44 -9.55
N ALA A 571 29.18 8.26 -10.49
CA ALA A 571 30.02 8.79 -11.56
C ALA A 571 31.19 9.65 -11.04
N ARG A 572 30.93 10.51 -10.04
CA ARG A 572 31.98 11.33 -9.40
C ARG A 572 32.97 10.47 -8.62
N SER A 573 32.48 9.50 -7.86
CA SER A 573 33.31 8.57 -7.07
C SER A 573 34.20 7.71 -7.98
N PHE A 574 33.64 7.19 -9.08
CA PHE A 574 34.40 6.51 -10.14
C PHE A 574 35.52 7.40 -10.68
N ASN A 575 35.24 8.66 -11.05
CA ASN A 575 36.28 9.56 -11.57
C ASN A 575 37.37 9.91 -10.55
N ARG A 576 37.07 9.90 -9.25
CA ARG A 576 38.09 10.08 -8.20
C ARG A 576 38.98 8.83 -8.11
N MET A 577 38.36 7.65 -8.12
CA MET A 577 39.06 6.36 -8.13
C MET A 577 40.00 6.26 -9.34
N THR A 578 39.53 6.51 -10.57
CA THR A 578 40.36 6.41 -11.78
C THR A 578 41.53 7.40 -11.76
N ARG A 579 41.33 8.62 -11.23
CA ARG A 579 42.42 9.59 -11.02
C ARG A 579 43.48 9.07 -10.04
N SER A 580 43.05 8.46 -8.94
CA SER A 580 43.95 7.86 -7.96
C SER A 580 44.78 6.73 -8.58
N ILE A 581 44.13 5.83 -9.34
CA ILE A 581 44.80 4.71 -10.03
C ILE A 581 45.79 5.25 -11.07
N GLN A 582 45.43 6.27 -11.84
CA GLN A 582 46.33 6.88 -12.83
C GLN A 582 47.55 7.52 -12.16
N ALA A 583 47.36 8.23 -11.05
CA ALA A 583 48.46 8.80 -10.28
C ALA A 583 49.37 7.71 -9.71
N ALA A 584 48.80 6.60 -9.24
CA ALA A 584 49.56 5.44 -8.76
C ALA A 584 50.35 4.77 -9.90
N ARG A 585 49.76 4.63 -11.10
CA ARG A 585 50.43 4.07 -12.29
C ARG A 585 51.56 4.96 -12.80
N LYS A 586 51.38 6.27 -12.83
CA LYS A 586 52.44 7.21 -13.25
C LYS A 586 53.63 7.17 -12.29
N ARG A 587 53.38 7.03 -10.99
CA ARG A 587 54.43 6.80 -9.99
C ARG A 587 55.13 5.47 -10.24
N LEU A 588 54.39 4.41 -10.58
CA LEU A 588 54.98 3.10 -10.92
C LEU A 588 55.87 3.13 -12.16
N GLU A 589 55.45 3.78 -13.24
CA GLU A 589 56.23 3.88 -14.47
C GLU A 589 57.51 4.69 -14.23
N GLN A 590 57.46 5.73 -13.38
CA GLN A 590 58.65 6.44 -12.90
C GLN A 590 59.61 5.53 -12.12
N TYR A 591 59.10 4.56 -11.35
CA TYR A 591 59.92 3.57 -10.64
C TYR A 591 60.41 2.42 -11.52
N ALA A 592 59.64 1.99 -12.52
CA ALA A 592 60.05 0.95 -13.47
C ALA A 592 61.23 1.41 -14.34
N ALA A 593 61.23 2.70 -14.72
CA ALA A 593 62.36 3.34 -15.41
C ALA A 593 63.64 3.42 -14.54
N GLU A 594 63.52 3.35 -13.21
CA GLU A 594 64.68 3.25 -12.28
C GLU A 594 65.17 1.80 -12.07
N LEU A 595 64.36 0.79 -12.42
CA LEU A 595 64.64 -0.63 -12.15
C LEU A 595 65.22 -1.39 -13.35
N GLU A 596 65.05 -0.87 -14.57
CA GLU A 596 65.51 -1.48 -15.83
C GLU A 596 67.04 -1.69 -15.87
N ASP A 597 67.80 -0.90 -15.10
CA ASP A 597 69.26 -1.01 -14.96
C ASP A 597 69.72 -2.18 -14.06
N LYS A 598 68.84 -2.81 -13.28
CA LYS A 598 69.24 -3.72 -12.19
C LYS A 598 68.82 -5.19 -12.33
N VAL A 599 68.04 -5.53 -13.35
CA VAL A 599 67.45 -6.87 -13.48
C VAL A 599 68.28 -7.84 -14.35
N LYS A 600 69.38 -7.37 -14.95
CA LYS A 600 70.14 -8.17 -15.94
C LYS A 600 70.99 -9.33 -15.37
N GLU A 601 70.98 -9.61 -14.07
CA GLU A 601 72.07 -10.40 -13.45
C GLU A 601 71.67 -11.63 -12.61
N ARG A 602 70.39 -11.95 -12.39
CA ARG A 602 70.03 -13.09 -11.52
C ARG A 602 68.83 -13.87 -12.04
N THR A 603 68.98 -14.48 -13.19
CA THR A 603 68.03 -15.50 -13.68
C THR A 603 68.59 -16.89 -13.44
N LYS A 604 67.67 -17.82 -13.18
CA LYS A 604 67.75 -19.27 -13.45
C LYS A 604 68.20 -20.19 -12.30
N GLU A 605 67.20 -20.66 -11.53
CA GLU A 605 66.80 -22.10 -11.42
C GLU A 605 65.82 -22.40 -10.26
N LEU A 606 65.46 -21.40 -9.43
CA LEU A 606 64.49 -21.54 -8.32
C LEU A 606 63.23 -20.66 -8.51
N GLU A 607 62.90 -20.29 -9.76
CA GLU A 607 61.93 -19.24 -10.10
C GLU A 607 60.47 -19.72 -10.07
N LEU A 608 60.12 -20.89 -10.61
CA LEU A 608 58.71 -21.17 -10.97
C LEU A 608 57.68 -21.28 -9.82
N SER A 609 58.03 -21.75 -8.62
CA SER A 609 57.06 -21.89 -7.51
C SER A 609 57.16 -20.77 -6.46
N LEU A 610 58.32 -20.13 -6.34
CA LEU A 610 58.50 -18.95 -5.49
C LEU A 610 57.97 -17.69 -6.18
N GLU A 611 58.04 -17.60 -7.52
CA GLU A 611 57.44 -16.53 -8.30
C GLU A 611 55.92 -16.58 -8.19
N GLU A 612 55.30 -17.75 -8.34
CA GLU A 612 53.83 -17.88 -8.20
C GLU A 612 53.36 -17.48 -6.78
N ILE A 613 54.05 -17.91 -5.72
CA ILE A 613 53.72 -17.51 -4.34
C ILE A 613 54.00 -16.02 -4.10
N LYS A 614 55.08 -15.47 -4.67
CA LYS A 614 55.46 -14.06 -4.51
C LYS A 614 54.55 -13.13 -5.31
N GLU A 615 54.15 -13.51 -6.52
CA GLU A 615 53.15 -12.82 -7.34
C GLU A 615 51.78 -12.87 -6.66
N LEU A 616 51.34 -14.05 -6.19
CA LEU A 616 50.08 -14.19 -5.45
C LEU A 616 50.09 -13.37 -4.16
N LYS A 617 51.21 -13.35 -3.42
CA LYS A 617 51.37 -12.52 -2.22
C LYS A 617 51.37 -11.04 -2.58
N GLN A 618 52.04 -10.64 -3.65
CA GLN A 618 52.07 -9.25 -4.11
C GLN A 618 50.69 -8.78 -4.59
N GLN A 619 49.93 -9.65 -5.25
CA GLN A 619 48.55 -9.41 -5.64
C GLN A 619 47.66 -9.28 -4.41
N GLN A 620 47.78 -10.20 -3.44
CA GLN A 620 47.04 -10.17 -2.18
C GLN A 620 47.36 -8.90 -1.35
N ASP A 621 48.63 -8.52 -1.21
CA ASP A 621 49.04 -7.31 -0.51
C ASP A 621 48.57 -6.04 -1.27
N GLY A 622 48.45 -6.12 -2.61
CA GLY A 622 47.80 -5.09 -3.43
C GLY A 622 46.30 -4.95 -3.17
N ASP A 623 45.58 -6.07 -3.05
CA ASP A 623 44.16 -6.10 -2.71
C ASP A 623 43.91 -5.59 -1.27
N TYR A 624 44.81 -5.93 -0.32
CA TYR A 624 44.80 -5.36 1.03
C TYR A 624 45.00 -3.84 1.01
N PHE A 625 45.97 -3.36 0.22
CA PHE A 625 46.21 -1.93 0.06
C PHE A 625 44.96 -1.21 -0.48
N LEU A 626 44.37 -1.71 -1.56
CA LEU A 626 43.17 -1.12 -2.15
C LEU A 626 41.99 -1.09 -1.17
N THR A 627 41.81 -2.17 -0.39
CA THR A 627 40.74 -2.24 0.61
C THR A 627 40.98 -1.27 1.76
N SER A 628 42.22 -1.15 2.25
CA SER A 628 42.58 -0.18 3.29
C SER A 628 42.29 1.27 2.86
N LEU A 629 42.52 1.61 1.57
CA LEU A 629 42.20 2.92 1.00
C LEU A 629 40.70 3.21 0.94
N LEU A 630 39.85 2.18 0.89
CA LEU A 630 38.39 2.33 0.92
C LEU A 630 37.86 2.48 2.36
N ILE A 631 38.49 1.81 3.33
CA ILE A 631 38.08 1.85 4.74
C ILE A 631 38.52 3.15 5.41
N ARG A 632 39.75 3.63 5.16
CA ARG A 632 40.31 4.81 5.86
C ARG A 632 39.39 6.04 5.83
N PRO A 633 38.79 6.47 4.70
CA PRO A 633 37.91 7.65 4.68
C PRO A 633 36.58 7.49 5.47
N LEU A 634 36.18 6.24 5.74
CA LEU A 634 34.99 5.92 6.53
C LEU A 634 35.28 5.94 8.04
N GLY A 635 36.53 5.69 8.43
CA GLY A 635 37.01 5.72 9.82
C GLY A 635 37.66 7.04 10.25
N GLU A 636 37.35 8.14 9.57
CA GLU A 636 37.91 9.46 9.91
C GLU A 636 37.15 10.15 11.06
N ASN A 637 37.87 10.89 11.88
CA ASN A 637 37.28 11.78 12.87
C ASN A 637 36.82 13.10 12.22
N LYS A 638 35.52 13.23 12.01
CA LYS A 638 34.85 14.40 11.42
C LYS A 638 34.03 15.20 12.45
N ALA A 639 34.27 14.97 13.75
CA ALA A 639 33.59 15.70 14.81
C ALA A 639 34.08 17.15 14.93
N VAL A 640 33.21 18.06 15.37
CA VAL A 640 33.56 19.45 15.68
C VAL A 640 34.05 19.50 17.13
N GLN A 641 35.34 19.75 17.34
CA GLN A 641 36.02 19.55 18.63
C GLN A 641 35.98 20.76 19.58
N ASP A 642 34.84 21.44 19.68
CA ASP A 642 34.73 22.66 20.49
C ASP A 642 34.53 22.34 21.99
N THR A 643 33.50 21.58 22.34
CA THR A 643 33.19 21.16 23.72
C THR A 643 33.43 19.67 23.96
N VAL A 644 33.42 18.85 22.91
CA VAL A 644 33.72 17.42 22.97
C VAL A 644 34.95 17.16 22.11
N LYS A 645 36.08 16.85 22.75
CA LYS A 645 37.29 16.43 22.04
C LYS A 645 37.26 14.93 21.81
N VAL A 646 37.58 14.50 20.59
CA VAL A 646 37.60 13.08 20.21
C VAL A 646 38.99 12.70 19.71
N ASP A 647 39.59 11.66 20.30
CA ASP A 647 40.88 11.10 19.88
C ASP A 647 40.73 9.62 19.52
N PHE A 648 41.44 9.15 18.48
CA PHE A 648 41.41 7.76 18.02
C PHE A 648 42.78 7.10 18.18
N LEU A 649 42.76 5.82 18.51
CA LEU A 649 43.87 4.89 18.36
C LEU A 649 43.36 3.65 17.63
N LEU A 650 44.08 3.22 16.61
CA LEU A 650 43.77 2.04 15.82
C LEU A 650 45.10 1.33 15.52
N GLU A 651 45.15 0.03 15.77
CA GLU A 651 46.31 -0.83 15.52
C GLU A 651 45.76 -2.18 15.04
N GLN A 652 45.94 -2.49 13.76
CA GLN A 652 45.41 -3.72 13.18
C GLN A 652 46.47 -4.81 13.17
N LYS A 653 46.07 -6.05 13.45
CA LYS A 653 46.96 -7.20 13.51
C LYS A 653 47.61 -7.52 12.17
N LYS A 654 46.85 -7.41 11.07
CA LYS A 654 47.36 -7.71 9.73
C LYS A 654 48.06 -6.49 9.14
N LYS A 655 49.38 -6.45 9.37
CA LYS A 655 50.31 -5.54 8.69
C LYS A 655 50.80 -6.14 7.37
N PHE A 656 50.90 -5.32 6.34
CA PHE A 656 51.40 -5.73 5.04
C PHE A 656 52.25 -4.62 4.42
N THR A 657 53.15 -5.02 3.53
CA THR A 657 54.01 -4.09 2.80
C THR A 657 53.70 -4.22 1.33
N PHE A 658 53.11 -3.18 0.76
CA PHE A 658 52.88 -3.12 -0.68
C PHE A 658 53.83 -2.07 -1.28
N ARG A 659 54.88 -2.56 -1.93
CA ARG A 659 56.00 -1.77 -2.46
C ARG A 659 56.75 -1.03 -1.34
N ASN A 660 56.62 0.29 -1.25
CA ASN A 660 57.27 1.13 -0.24
C ASN A 660 56.29 1.63 0.84
N TYR A 661 55.04 1.18 0.82
CA TYR A 661 54.03 1.54 1.81
C TYR A 661 53.84 0.38 2.78
N GLU A 662 54.01 0.67 4.05
CA GLU A 662 53.56 -0.19 5.14
C GLU A 662 52.17 0.30 5.54
N ASP A 663 51.18 -0.58 5.47
CA ASP A 663 49.80 -0.28 5.86
C ASP A 663 49.19 -1.49 6.59
N GLU A 664 47.99 -1.29 7.12
CA GLU A 664 47.33 -2.26 7.97
C GLU A 664 45.85 -2.42 7.59
N ILE A 665 45.27 -3.57 7.89
CA ILE A 665 43.88 -3.90 7.54
C ILE A 665 43.29 -4.83 8.59
N GLY A 666 42.05 -4.59 9.02
CA GLY A 666 41.39 -5.45 10.00
C GLY A 666 39.92 -5.11 10.19
N GLY A 667 39.34 -5.68 11.24
CA GLY A 667 37.90 -5.59 11.55
C GLY A 667 37.52 -4.38 12.41
N ASP A 668 38.49 -3.79 13.09
CA ASP A 668 38.29 -2.70 14.02
C ASP A 668 38.11 -1.35 13.32
N MET A 669 37.23 -0.49 13.85
CA MET A 669 37.01 0.84 13.30
C MET A 669 36.52 1.84 14.34
N ASN A 670 37.06 3.05 14.26
CA ASN A 670 36.58 4.24 14.96
C ASN A 670 35.92 5.20 13.97
N ILE A 671 34.75 5.74 14.32
CA ILE A 671 34.09 6.80 13.56
C ILE A 671 33.62 7.89 14.53
N ALA A 672 33.79 9.14 14.15
CA ALA A 672 33.25 10.28 14.88
C ALA A 672 32.78 11.34 13.91
N ASN A 673 31.63 11.93 14.20
CA ASN A 673 30.98 12.89 13.31
C ASN A 673 30.13 13.88 14.11
N HIS A 674 29.56 14.87 13.45
CA HIS A 674 28.65 15.83 14.07
C HIS A 674 27.31 15.88 13.33
N ILE A 675 26.21 15.95 14.08
CA ILE A 675 24.85 16.07 13.54
C ILE A 675 24.05 17.12 14.31
N GLU A 676 22.97 17.59 13.69
CA GLU A 676 22.01 18.50 14.32
C GLU A 676 20.66 17.79 14.50
N LEU A 677 20.20 17.67 15.75
CA LEU A 677 18.90 17.12 16.09
C LEU A 677 18.12 18.15 16.92
N LYS A 678 16.88 18.44 16.53
CA LYS A 678 16.01 19.43 17.18
C LYS A 678 16.70 20.78 17.45
N ARG A 679 17.49 21.25 16.49
CA ARG A 679 18.26 22.50 16.58
C ARG A 679 19.34 22.52 17.67
N ARG A 680 19.83 21.35 18.07
CA ARG A 680 20.97 21.17 18.98
C ARG A 680 22.02 20.34 18.29
N THR A 681 23.29 20.65 18.56
CA THR A 681 24.43 19.93 17.98
C THR A 681 24.80 18.74 18.85
N PHE A 682 25.17 17.65 18.19
CA PHE A 682 25.58 16.42 18.85
C PHE A 682 26.85 15.88 18.19
N THR A 683 27.80 15.51 19.04
CA THR A 683 28.97 14.73 18.65
C THR A 683 28.62 13.25 18.66
N VAL A 684 28.61 12.63 17.48
CA VAL A 684 28.32 11.20 17.28
C VAL A 684 29.62 10.43 17.27
N PHE A 685 29.63 9.25 17.88
CA PHE A 685 30.77 8.34 17.85
C PHE A 685 30.34 6.88 17.69
N LEU A 686 31.27 6.09 17.16
CA LEU A 686 31.15 4.64 17.01
C LEU A 686 32.54 4.02 17.14
N ASN A 687 32.68 3.04 18.02
CA ASN A 687 33.80 2.10 18.03
C ASN A 687 33.22 0.70 17.80
N ALA A 688 33.82 -0.04 16.88
CA ALA A 688 33.28 -1.33 16.47
C ALA A 688 34.39 -2.30 16.10
N ASP A 689 34.11 -3.58 16.31
CA ASP A 689 34.91 -4.73 15.90
C ASP A 689 34.03 -5.66 15.04
N ALA A 690 34.42 -5.82 13.78
CA ALA A 690 33.77 -6.74 12.86
C ALA A 690 34.46 -8.11 12.85
N MET A 691 33.65 -9.17 12.93
CA MET A 691 34.13 -10.56 13.01
C MET A 691 35.15 -10.90 11.92
N GLY A 692 36.39 -11.13 12.34
CA GLY A 692 37.52 -11.54 11.50
C GLY A 692 38.69 -10.54 11.59
N LYS A 693 39.93 -11.00 11.39
CA LYS A 693 41.16 -10.22 11.72
C LYS A 693 41.92 -9.64 10.53
N SER A 694 41.36 -9.75 9.33
CA SER A 694 42.04 -9.36 8.08
C SER A 694 41.00 -9.02 7.03
N MET A 695 41.06 -9.58 5.82
CA MET A 695 40.13 -9.25 4.73
C MET A 695 38.65 -9.44 5.08
N GLN A 696 38.32 -10.48 5.85
CA GLN A 696 36.93 -10.72 6.29
C GLN A 696 36.44 -9.61 7.24
N GLY A 697 37.23 -9.27 8.25
CA GLY A 697 36.94 -8.17 9.17
C GLY A 697 36.84 -6.83 8.43
N ALA A 698 37.78 -6.58 7.53
CA ALA A 698 37.82 -5.39 6.69
C ALA A 698 36.57 -5.25 5.80
N GLY A 699 36.05 -6.37 5.27
CA GLY A 699 34.76 -6.39 4.58
C GLY A 699 33.60 -5.95 5.48
N GLY A 700 33.60 -6.39 6.74
CA GLY A 700 32.62 -5.95 7.74
C GLY A 700 32.76 -4.47 8.12
N ALA A 701 33.98 -4.01 8.36
CA ALA A 701 34.27 -2.60 8.64
C ALA A 701 33.85 -1.67 7.49
N LEU A 702 34.09 -2.08 6.23
CA LEU A 702 33.68 -1.34 5.03
C LEU A 702 32.15 -1.23 4.93
N VAL A 703 31.42 -2.32 5.16
CA VAL A 703 29.94 -2.32 5.15
C VAL A 703 29.41 -1.45 6.30
N LEU A 704 29.95 -1.61 7.51
CA LEU A 704 29.56 -0.82 8.67
C LEU A 704 29.76 0.68 8.42
N GLY A 705 30.95 1.08 7.96
CA GLY A 705 31.30 2.48 7.75
C GLY A 705 30.48 3.13 6.64
N SER A 706 30.23 2.40 5.54
CA SER A 706 29.44 2.93 4.42
C SER A 706 27.97 3.14 4.78
N VAL A 707 27.36 2.22 5.54
CA VAL A 707 25.97 2.37 6.00
C VAL A 707 25.87 3.47 7.06
N PHE A 708 26.81 3.52 8.00
CA PHE A 708 26.81 4.55 9.03
C PHE A 708 26.99 5.95 8.45
N GLU A 709 27.91 6.15 7.49
CA GLU A 709 28.07 7.43 6.80
C GLU A 709 26.79 7.83 6.05
N SER A 710 26.10 6.88 5.42
CA SER A 710 24.80 7.13 4.78
C SER A 710 23.74 7.61 5.77
N ILE A 711 23.71 7.03 6.98
CA ILE A 711 22.79 7.47 8.06
C ILE A 711 23.10 8.91 8.47
N ILE A 712 24.38 9.28 8.63
CA ILE A 712 24.80 10.64 8.98
C ILE A 712 24.41 11.64 7.89
N GLU A 713 24.73 11.36 6.63
CA GLU A 713 24.42 12.27 5.51
C GLU A 713 22.90 12.45 5.32
N ARG A 714 22.12 11.37 5.42
CA ARG A 714 20.66 11.45 5.37
C ARG A 714 20.09 12.29 6.52
N THR A 715 20.73 12.25 7.69
CA THR A 715 20.34 13.08 8.83
C THR A 715 20.60 14.56 8.55
N ARG A 716 21.70 14.92 7.88
CA ARG A 716 22.00 16.31 7.50
C ARG A 716 21.04 16.87 6.45
N LEU A 717 20.70 16.06 5.44
CA LEU A 717 19.92 16.50 4.29
C LEU A 717 18.41 16.54 4.55
N VAL A 718 17.88 15.61 5.34
CA VAL A 718 16.42 15.42 5.47
C VAL A 718 15.89 16.07 6.75
N GLU A 719 14.97 17.03 6.61
CA GLU A 719 14.39 17.77 7.75
C GLU A 719 13.64 16.86 8.74
N SER A 720 12.93 15.83 8.27
CA SER A 720 12.23 14.89 9.16
C SER A 720 13.19 14.11 10.05
N MET A 721 14.42 13.85 9.60
CA MET A 721 15.47 13.18 10.38
C MET A 721 16.08 14.13 11.41
N ARG A 722 16.33 15.40 11.05
CA ARG A 722 16.78 16.44 12.01
C ARG A 722 15.78 16.73 13.11
N ASN A 723 14.49 16.47 12.88
CA ASN A 723 13.45 16.67 13.89
C ASN A 723 13.29 15.50 14.88
N LEU A 724 14.07 14.41 14.73
CA LEU A 724 14.06 13.29 15.66
C LEU A 724 14.71 13.65 17.00
N SER A 725 14.28 12.98 18.07
CA SER A 725 14.98 13.03 19.35
C SER A 725 16.26 12.17 19.30
N PRO A 726 17.27 12.45 20.14
CA PRO A 726 18.49 11.65 20.20
C PRO A 726 18.22 10.16 20.41
N GLU A 727 17.22 9.82 21.22
CA GLU A 727 16.84 8.43 21.49
C GLU A 727 16.26 7.75 20.24
N HIS A 728 15.37 8.43 19.52
CA HIS A 728 14.78 7.88 18.31
C HIS A 728 15.79 7.76 17.16
N TRP A 729 16.69 8.73 17.04
CA TRP A 729 17.76 8.69 16.04
C TRP A 729 18.70 7.51 16.30
N LEU A 730 19.20 7.36 17.53
CA LEU A 730 20.13 6.30 17.90
C LEU A 730 19.50 4.91 17.75
N LYS A 731 18.24 4.73 18.16
CA LYS A 731 17.48 3.51 17.92
C LYS A 731 17.38 3.19 16.43
N GLY A 732 17.04 4.20 15.62
CA GLY A 732 16.88 4.07 14.18
C GLY A 732 18.18 3.63 13.51
N ALA A 733 19.28 4.34 13.83
CA ALA A 733 20.61 4.04 13.32
C ALA A 733 21.05 2.62 13.70
N PHE A 734 20.92 2.23 14.97
CA PHE A 734 21.24 0.89 15.44
C PHE A 734 20.42 -0.20 14.73
N THR A 735 19.11 0.04 14.56
CA THR A 735 18.22 -0.93 13.89
C THR A 735 18.61 -1.10 12.42
N GLU A 736 18.94 -0.01 11.71
CA GLU A 736 19.35 -0.07 10.32
C GLU A 736 20.66 -0.84 10.14
N LEU A 737 21.66 -0.56 10.99
CA LEU A 737 22.90 -1.34 11.02
C LEU A 737 22.62 -2.82 11.32
N HIS A 738 21.82 -3.10 12.35
CA HIS A 738 21.45 -4.47 12.71
C HIS A 738 20.79 -5.23 11.56
N LYS A 739 19.83 -4.59 10.84
CA LYS A 739 19.13 -5.21 9.72
C LYS A 739 20.01 -5.45 8.50
N VAL A 740 20.99 -4.59 8.24
CA VAL A 740 22.01 -4.87 7.21
C VAL A 740 22.81 -6.11 7.58
N PHE A 741 23.28 -6.20 8.82
CA PHE A 741 24.07 -7.36 9.24
C PHE A 741 23.25 -8.65 9.40
N GLU A 742 21.95 -8.56 9.72
CA GLU A 742 21.04 -9.72 9.76
C GLU A 742 20.91 -10.39 8.38
N SER A 743 21.09 -9.63 7.29
CA SER A 743 21.07 -10.17 5.93
C SER A 743 22.26 -11.09 5.61
N PHE A 744 23.32 -11.06 6.43
CA PHE A 744 24.45 -12.00 6.34
C PHE A 744 24.16 -13.35 7.04
N ASP A 745 22.98 -13.56 7.62
CA ASP A 745 22.53 -14.86 8.18
C ASP A 745 23.54 -15.47 9.17
N GLY A 746 24.09 -14.64 10.07
CA GLY A 746 25.09 -15.04 11.06
C GLY A 746 26.51 -15.29 10.53
N SER A 747 26.76 -15.15 9.22
CA SER A 747 28.10 -15.30 8.63
C SER A 747 29.05 -14.13 8.91
N MET A 748 28.51 -13.00 9.35
CA MET A 748 29.24 -11.82 9.78
C MET A 748 28.50 -11.16 10.94
N LEU A 749 29.21 -10.94 12.04
CA LEU A 749 28.69 -10.28 13.23
C LEU A 749 29.61 -9.10 13.58
N VAL A 750 29.05 -8.08 14.21
CA VAL A 750 29.81 -6.89 14.61
C VAL A 750 29.50 -6.55 16.06
N SER A 751 30.52 -6.47 16.90
CA SER A 751 30.42 -5.86 18.22
C SER A 751 30.60 -4.35 18.07
N LEU A 752 29.84 -3.54 18.79
CA LEU A 752 30.06 -2.09 18.77
C LEU A 752 29.56 -1.37 20.02
N VAL A 753 30.13 -0.19 20.26
CA VAL A 753 29.55 0.89 21.04
C VAL A 753 29.28 2.06 20.10
N MET A 754 28.05 2.55 20.08
CA MET A 754 27.70 3.77 19.36
C MET A 754 26.88 4.71 20.23
N GLY A 755 27.10 6.00 20.06
CA GLY A 755 26.42 7.00 20.86
C GLY A 755 26.53 8.39 20.30
N LEU A 756 25.92 9.32 21.02
CA LEU A 756 25.89 10.73 20.73
C LEU A 756 25.95 11.53 22.03
N ILE A 757 26.77 12.57 22.05
CA ILE A 757 26.94 13.50 23.18
C ILE A 757 26.27 14.81 22.79
N ASP A 758 25.41 15.33 23.66
CA ASP A 758 24.87 16.69 23.55
C ASP A 758 25.99 17.69 23.88
N ASP A 759 26.46 18.45 22.88
CA ASP A 759 27.63 19.32 22.99
C ASP A 759 27.43 20.46 24.02
N HIS A 760 26.18 20.77 24.38
CA HIS A 760 25.82 21.82 25.34
C HIS A 760 25.41 21.27 26.70
N ALA A 761 24.65 20.18 26.73
CA ALA A 761 24.15 19.61 27.98
C ALA A 761 25.11 18.58 28.61
N GLY A 762 26.10 18.08 27.88
CA GLY A 762 27.03 17.05 28.33
C GLY A 762 26.34 15.73 28.63
N ILE A 763 25.30 15.37 27.88
CA ILE A 763 24.59 14.09 28.08
C ILE A 763 25.02 13.12 27.00
N LEU A 764 25.55 11.98 27.44
CA LEU A 764 25.89 10.84 26.60
C LEU A 764 24.67 9.92 26.45
N TYR A 765 24.23 9.71 25.22
CA TYR A 765 23.25 8.69 24.84
C TYR A 765 23.95 7.59 24.06
N TYR A 766 23.90 6.34 24.50
CA TYR A 766 24.65 5.28 23.83
C TYR A 766 24.00 3.90 23.93
N ILE A 767 24.43 3.02 23.02
CA ILE A 767 24.10 1.59 22.97
C ILE A 767 25.41 0.82 22.88
N ASN A 768 25.55 -0.19 23.72
CA ASN A 768 26.64 -1.17 23.66
C ASN A 768 26.04 -2.53 23.25
N ALA A 769 26.55 -3.11 22.17
CA ALA A 769 26.13 -4.39 21.61
C ALA A 769 27.27 -5.41 21.66
N GLU A 770 27.33 -6.14 22.78
CA GLU A 770 28.36 -7.16 23.07
C GLU A 770 29.80 -6.71 22.80
N HIS A 771 30.05 -5.43 23.06
CA HIS A 771 31.36 -4.82 22.96
C HIS A 771 31.90 -4.57 24.38
N PRO A 772 33.23 -4.50 24.58
CA PRO A 772 33.78 -4.29 25.92
C PRO A 772 33.20 -3.04 26.60
N TRP A 773 33.08 -3.09 27.92
CA TRP A 773 32.45 -2.01 28.69
C TRP A 773 33.19 -0.69 28.54
N THR A 774 32.41 0.38 28.49
CA THR A 774 32.91 1.75 28.34
C THR A 774 33.48 2.22 29.69
N VAL A 775 34.66 2.83 29.65
CA VAL A 775 35.36 3.32 30.84
C VAL A 775 35.11 4.81 31.01
N LEU A 776 34.75 5.23 32.21
CA LEU A 776 34.79 6.60 32.69
C LEU A 776 36.08 6.81 33.48
N TYR A 777 36.87 7.81 33.08
CA TYR A 777 37.99 8.33 33.86
C TYR A 777 37.63 9.73 34.38
N ARG A 778 37.63 9.88 35.70
CA ARG A 778 37.28 11.11 36.42
C ARG A 778 38.19 11.27 37.64
N ASP A 779 38.80 12.44 37.77
CA ASP A 779 39.65 12.81 38.93
C ASP A 779 40.72 11.77 39.29
N GLY A 780 41.34 11.14 38.28
CA GLY A 780 42.38 10.13 38.50
C GLY A 780 41.88 8.71 38.75
N ILE A 781 40.56 8.47 38.73
CA ILE A 781 39.94 7.18 39.00
C ILE A 781 39.20 6.69 37.76
N SER A 782 39.35 5.41 37.43
CA SER A 782 38.66 4.76 36.32
C SER A 782 37.55 3.81 36.81
N SER A 783 36.44 3.74 36.07
CA SER A 783 35.33 2.84 36.37
C SER A 783 34.55 2.47 35.11
N PHE A 784 33.83 1.35 35.11
CA PHE A 784 32.90 1.02 34.03
C PHE A 784 31.57 1.76 34.20
N ILE A 785 30.96 2.16 33.08
CA ILE A 785 29.66 2.85 33.08
C ILE A 785 28.51 1.83 33.04
N GLU A 786 28.72 0.71 32.35
CA GLU A 786 27.77 -0.38 32.24
C GLU A 786 27.83 -1.34 33.44
N ASN A 787 26.67 -1.86 33.84
CA ASN A 787 26.54 -2.94 34.82
C ASN A 787 26.03 -4.26 34.18
N GLU A 788 25.55 -4.21 32.94
CA GLU A 788 25.00 -5.34 32.18
C GLU A 788 25.00 -5.03 30.68
N LEU A 789 25.22 -6.05 29.84
CA LEU A 789 25.07 -5.96 28.38
C LEU A 789 23.69 -6.48 27.97
N LEU A 790 22.85 -5.58 27.47
CA LEU A 790 21.47 -5.89 27.10
C LEU A 790 21.31 -6.35 25.64
N PHE A 791 22.29 -6.10 24.78
CA PHE A 791 22.21 -6.34 23.34
C PHE A 791 23.29 -7.30 22.87
N ARG A 792 22.91 -8.22 21.96
CA ARG A 792 23.85 -9.08 21.24
C ARG A 792 24.52 -8.32 20.09
N LYS A 793 25.61 -8.88 19.55
CA LYS A 793 26.29 -8.37 18.34
C LYS A 793 25.30 -8.14 17.19
N LEU A 794 25.60 -7.16 16.33
CA LEU A 794 24.82 -6.93 15.11
C LEU A 794 24.82 -8.19 14.23
N GLY A 795 23.69 -8.48 13.57
CA GLY A 795 23.54 -9.63 12.68
C GLY A 795 23.06 -10.93 13.34
N THR A 796 22.89 -10.97 14.66
CA THR A 796 22.27 -12.12 15.33
C THR A 796 20.78 -12.25 14.98
N THR A 797 20.39 -13.37 14.36
CA THR A 797 19.00 -13.67 13.98
C THR A 797 18.13 -13.98 15.21
N GLY A 798 16.86 -13.57 15.19
CA GLY A 798 15.90 -13.92 16.26
C GLY A 798 15.96 -13.01 17.49
N LEU A 799 16.59 -11.84 17.38
CA LEU A 799 16.53 -10.77 18.39
C LEU A 799 15.12 -10.15 18.41
N GLU A 800 14.22 -10.70 19.23
CA GLU A 800 12.98 -10.04 19.66
C GLU A 800 13.21 -9.27 21.00
N GLY A 801 14.32 -8.53 21.08
CA GLY A 801 14.70 -7.75 22.26
C GLY A 801 14.18 -6.31 22.23
N ARG A 802 13.85 -5.74 23.40
CA ARG A 802 13.51 -4.31 23.54
C ARG A 802 14.78 -3.45 23.45
N ILE A 803 14.93 -2.66 22.39
CA ILE A 803 16.02 -1.67 22.28
C ILE A 803 15.86 -0.62 23.39
N SER A 804 16.93 -0.41 24.15
CA SER A 804 17.04 0.53 25.25
C SER A 804 18.31 1.34 25.09
N ILE A 805 18.25 2.60 25.49
CA ILE A 805 19.32 3.59 25.30
C ILE A 805 19.78 4.02 26.67
N LYS A 806 21.07 3.80 26.95
CA LYS A 806 21.68 4.23 28.20
C LYS A 806 21.99 5.73 28.10
N THR A 807 21.78 6.43 29.21
CA THR A 807 22.04 7.87 29.33
C THR A 807 22.96 8.13 30.50
N PHE A 808 24.01 8.90 30.29
CA PHE A 808 24.98 9.28 31.32
C PHE A 808 25.23 10.79 31.28
N GLN A 809 25.36 11.44 32.44
CA GLN A 809 25.64 12.87 32.53
C GLN A 809 27.14 13.08 32.73
N LEU A 810 27.77 13.75 31.77
CA LEU A 810 29.18 14.15 31.82
C LEU A 810 29.33 15.44 32.63
N GLU A 811 30.44 15.50 33.35
CA GLU A 811 30.97 16.67 34.04
C GLU A 811 32.20 17.20 33.29
N PRO A 812 32.46 18.52 33.31
CA PRO A 812 33.67 19.07 32.70
C PRO A 812 34.93 18.39 33.25
N GLY A 813 35.80 17.93 32.35
CA GLY A 813 37.00 17.15 32.69
C GLY A 813 36.82 15.63 32.56
N ASP A 814 35.59 15.13 32.42
CA ASP A 814 35.35 13.71 32.20
C ASP A 814 35.96 13.21 30.90
N VAL A 815 36.49 11.99 30.94
CA VAL A 815 36.96 11.25 29.77
C VAL A 815 36.24 9.90 29.68
N ILE A 816 35.64 9.64 28.53
CA ILE A 816 34.99 8.38 28.20
C ILE A 816 35.89 7.63 27.21
N ILE A 817 36.19 6.36 27.51
CA ILE A 817 37.02 5.49 26.67
C ILE A 817 36.22 4.24 26.29
N ALA A 818 36.04 4.03 25.00
CA ALA A 818 35.51 2.78 24.46
C ALA A 818 36.58 2.12 23.58
N GLY A 819 36.54 0.79 23.46
CA GLY A 819 37.50 0.07 22.64
C GLY A 819 37.22 -1.41 22.52
N SER A 820 37.79 -2.01 21.47
CA SER A 820 37.63 -3.41 21.10
C SER A 820 38.22 -4.38 22.11
N ASP A 821 37.89 -5.66 21.93
CA ASP A 821 38.36 -6.77 22.77
C ASP A 821 39.89 -6.94 22.73
N GLY A 822 40.57 -6.45 21.69
CA GLY A 822 42.02 -6.36 21.63
C GLY A 822 42.67 -5.67 22.84
N ARG A 823 41.94 -4.81 23.56
CA ARG A 823 42.44 -4.16 24.78
C ARG A 823 42.60 -5.14 25.96
N ASP A 824 41.85 -6.23 25.94
CA ASP A 824 41.79 -7.27 26.97
C ASP A 824 42.50 -8.55 26.48
N ASP A 825 42.55 -8.81 25.17
CA ASP A 825 43.15 -9.99 24.49
C ASP A 825 44.70 -9.95 24.41
N ILE A 826 45.34 -9.87 25.58
CA ILE A 826 46.78 -9.76 25.75
C ILE A 826 47.40 -11.11 26.10
N LEU A 827 48.45 -11.53 25.38
CA LEU A 827 49.24 -12.72 25.70
C LEU A 827 50.28 -12.39 26.77
N ILE A 828 50.09 -12.92 27.99
CA ILE A 828 50.97 -12.69 29.15
C ILE A 828 52.11 -13.72 29.21
N GLY A 829 51.90 -14.95 28.71
CA GLY A 829 52.94 -15.98 28.73
C GLY A 829 52.50 -17.32 28.12
N MET A 830 53.28 -18.37 28.41
CA MET A 830 52.94 -19.76 28.08
C MET A 830 52.85 -20.59 29.36
N ASP A 831 51.89 -21.51 29.44
CA ASP A 831 51.79 -22.44 30.55
C ASP A 831 52.90 -23.53 30.49
N ALA A 832 53.00 -24.35 31.55
CA ALA A 832 53.99 -25.42 31.65
C ALA A 832 53.85 -26.54 30.59
N THR A 833 52.76 -26.53 29.82
CA THR A 833 52.45 -27.48 28.73
C THR A 833 52.60 -26.86 27.33
N GLY A 834 52.98 -25.57 27.24
CA GLY A 834 53.12 -24.83 25.97
C GLY A 834 51.83 -24.18 25.46
N GLY A 835 50.76 -24.17 26.26
CA GLY A 835 49.53 -23.44 25.98
C GLY A 835 49.68 -21.92 26.19
N ARG A 836 48.93 -21.12 25.44
CA ARG A 836 48.96 -19.64 25.52
C ARG A 836 48.18 -19.17 26.75
N LEU A 837 48.81 -18.38 27.62
CA LEU A 837 48.17 -17.78 28.78
C LEU A 837 47.75 -16.34 28.45
N LEU A 838 46.44 -16.13 28.34
CA LEU A 838 45.81 -14.82 28.07
C LEU A 838 45.47 -14.10 29.38
N ASN A 839 45.22 -12.79 29.29
CA ASN A 839 44.73 -12.02 30.42
C ASN A 839 43.29 -12.43 30.80
N ASP A 840 43.07 -12.78 32.06
CA ASP A 840 41.75 -13.05 32.63
C ASP A 840 41.32 -11.98 33.68
N ASP A 841 42.14 -10.94 33.95
CA ASP A 841 41.79 -9.84 34.87
C ASP A 841 40.97 -8.77 34.12
N GLU A 842 39.65 -8.77 34.34
CA GLU A 842 38.69 -7.81 33.78
C GLU A 842 38.92 -6.36 34.24
N HIS A 843 39.67 -6.14 35.34
CA HIS A 843 40.01 -4.82 35.85
C HIS A 843 41.41 -4.35 35.43
N LEU A 844 42.14 -5.14 34.65
CA LEU A 844 43.49 -4.78 34.22
C LEU A 844 43.48 -3.50 33.37
N PHE A 845 42.52 -3.37 32.46
CA PHE A 845 42.39 -2.23 31.59
C PHE A 845 42.11 -0.93 32.36
N LEU A 846 41.28 -0.98 33.41
CA LEU A 846 41.02 0.16 34.32
C LEU A 846 42.33 0.69 34.95
N LYS A 847 43.15 -0.22 35.51
CA LYS A 847 44.45 0.16 36.09
C LYS A 847 45.36 0.81 35.04
N ILE A 848 45.37 0.31 33.81
CA ILE A 848 46.18 0.89 32.72
C ILE A 848 45.67 2.30 32.37
N VAL A 849 44.35 2.51 32.33
CA VAL A 849 43.75 3.83 32.10
C VAL A 849 44.16 4.83 33.20
N GLU A 850 44.20 4.40 34.46
CA GLU A 850 44.67 5.21 35.59
C GLU A 850 46.17 5.52 35.50
N GLU A 851 47.00 4.52 35.23
CA GLU A 851 48.45 4.66 35.06
C GLU A 851 48.82 5.61 33.90
N ALA A 852 47.93 5.74 32.91
CA ALA A 852 48.12 6.53 31.70
C ALA A 852 47.39 7.89 31.72
N ASP A 853 46.80 8.28 32.85
CA ASP A 853 46.00 9.51 33.00
C ASP A 853 44.89 9.67 31.93
N GLY A 854 44.34 8.56 31.45
CA GLY A 854 43.31 8.56 30.40
C GLY A 854 43.79 8.93 28.99
N GLU A 855 45.10 8.98 28.74
CA GLU A 855 45.67 9.28 27.42
C GLU A 855 45.91 8.02 26.58
N LEU A 856 45.45 8.02 25.32
CA LEU A 856 45.44 6.82 24.46
C LEU A 856 46.84 6.25 24.19
N SER A 857 47.85 7.12 23.99
CA SER A 857 49.22 6.68 23.75
C SER A 857 49.83 5.98 24.97
N GLY A 858 49.57 6.51 26.17
CA GLY A 858 49.99 5.89 27.43
C GLY A 858 49.30 4.56 27.67
N ILE A 859 48.00 4.47 27.37
CA ILE A 859 47.22 3.22 27.48
C ILE A 859 47.81 2.15 26.57
N TYR A 860 48.11 2.49 25.31
CA TYR A 860 48.71 1.56 24.35
C TYR A 860 50.08 1.03 24.81
N GLU A 861 50.96 1.91 25.29
CA GLU A 861 52.24 1.50 25.85
C GLU A 861 52.08 0.63 27.11
N GLY A 862 51.10 0.94 27.97
CA GLY A 862 50.77 0.16 29.16
C GLY A 862 50.30 -1.25 28.82
N ILE A 863 49.47 -1.41 27.78
CA ILE A 863 49.04 -2.70 27.24
C ILE A 863 50.25 -3.50 26.74
N LEU A 864 51.11 -2.90 25.91
CA LEU A 864 52.29 -3.58 25.34
C LEU A 864 53.33 -3.99 26.39
N LYS A 865 53.42 -3.26 27.51
CA LYS A 865 54.29 -3.63 28.64
C LYS A 865 53.80 -4.89 29.37
N ARG A 866 52.49 -5.13 29.40
CA ARG A 866 51.86 -6.28 30.09
C ARG A 866 51.86 -7.55 29.21
N GLY A 867 51.90 -7.41 27.89
CA GLY A 867 52.04 -8.53 26.96
C GLY A 867 51.81 -8.16 25.50
N LYS A 868 51.75 -9.17 24.62
CA LYS A 868 51.58 -8.96 23.16
C LYS A 868 50.11 -9.03 22.76
N LEU A 869 49.65 -8.08 21.93
CA LEU A 869 48.32 -8.08 21.33
C LEU A 869 48.07 -9.35 20.50
N THR A 870 46.92 -9.98 20.70
CA THR A 870 46.50 -11.17 19.95
C THR A 870 45.37 -10.92 18.95
N ASP A 871 44.74 -9.73 19.04
CA ASP A 871 43.71 -9.24 18.13
C ASP A 871 43.97 -7.81 17.62
N ASP A 872 43.09 -7.33 16.74
CA ASP A 872 43.00 -5.91 16.35
C ASP A 872 42.66 -5.06 17.59
N LEU A 873 43.22 -3.85 17.68
CA LEU A 873 42.99 -2.93 18.81
C LEU A 873 42.47 -1.59 18.29
N SER A 874 41.34 -1.16 18.82
CA SER A 874 40.81 0.18 18.62
C SER A 874 40.40 0.80 19.93
N LEU A 875 40.77 2.07 20.12
CA LEU A 875 40.34 2.87 21.25
C LEU A 875 39.80 4.21 20.74
N ILE A 876 38.72 4.68 21.33
CA ILE A 876 38.18 6.03 21.15
C ILE A 876 38.12 6.72 22.51
N ARG A 877 38.61 7.95 22.56
CA ARG A 877 38.62 8.82 23.74
C ARG A 877 37.72 10.02 23.48
N LEU A 878 36.75 10.27 24.36
CA LEU A 878 35.83 11.40 24.30
C LEU A 878 36.01 12.22 25.57
N SER A 879 36.54 13.44 25.44
CA SER A 879 36.76 14.35 26.58
C SER A 879 35.78 15.51 26.54
N TYR A 880 35.09 15.75 27.65
CA TYR A 880 34.11 16.84 27.77
C TYR A 880 34.75 18.07 28.41
N LEU A 881 34.87 19.15 27.62
CA LEU A 881 35.50 20.40 28.01
C LEU A 881 34.47 21.38 28.59
N GLU A 882 34.92 22.24 29.49
CA GLU A 882 34.06 23.25 30.10
C GLU A 882 33.54 24.24 29.04
N PRO A 883 32.21 24.34 28.83
CA PRO A 883 31.68 25.36 27.96
C PRO A 883 31.86 26.71 28.65
N ASN A 884 32.57 27.65 28.00
CA ASN A 884 32.82 29.01 28.50
C ASN A 884 31.59 29.60 29.23
N ARG A 885 31.71 29.83 30.53
CA ARG A 885 30.78 30.58 31.39
C ARG A 885 31.64 31.48 32.29
N THR A 886 31.35 32.75 32.60
CA THR A 886 30.14 33.58 32.50
C THR A 886 30.57 35.03 32.73
N SER A 887 29.82 36.03 32.24
CA SER A 887 30.04 37.44 32.60
C SER A 887 29.59 37.73 34.05
N PRO A 888 30.17 38.75 34.74
CA PRO A 888 29.83 39.12 36.12
C PRO A 888 28.35 39.50 36.37
N GLU A 889 27.57 39.77 35.32
CA GLU A 889 26.15 40.14 35.42
C GLU A 889 25.25 38.94 35.82
N GLU A 890 25.61 37.71 35.46
CA GLU A 890 24.78 36.52 35.76
C GLU A 890 24.78 36.12 37.26
N GLU A 891 25.81 36.51 38.02
CA GLU A 891 25.92 36.21 39.46
C GLU A 891 24.93 37.03 40.31
N SER A 892 24.61 38.25 39.87
CA SER A 892 23.66 39.16 40.52
C SER A 892 22.21 38.68 40.35
N ASP A 893 21.84 38.29 39.13
CA ASP A 893 20.50 37.78 38.80
C ASP A 893 20.21 36.45 39.49
N LYS A 894 21.22 35.58 39.63
CA LYS A 894 21.10 34.29 40.33
C LYS A 894 20.70 34.44 41.79
N ARG A 895 21.21 35.46 42.50
CA ARG A 895 20.82 35.74 43.91
C ARG A 895 19.37 36.20 44.02
N LYS A 896 18.94 37.09 43.12
CA LYS A 896 17.56 37.62 43.09
C LYS A 896 16.55 36.52 42.74
N ILE A 897 16.91 35.63 41.81
CA ILE A 897 16.08 34.48 41.42
C ILE A 897 15.99 33.44 42.54
N LEU A 898 17.07 33.18 43.28
CA LEU A 898 17.04 32.35 44.48
C LEU A 898 16.08 32.90 45.56
N GLU A 899 16.01 34.22 45.72
CA GLU A 899 15.05 34.85 46.64
C GLU A 899 13.60 34.69 46.16
N LEU A 900 13.33 34.93 44.86
CA LEU A 900 12.00 34.73 44.26
C LEU A 900 11.54 33.27 44.34
N LEU A 901 12.45 32.31 44.12
CA LEU A 901 12.17 30.87 44.30
C LEU A 901 11.85 30.50 45.75
N ARG A 902 12.53 31.11 46.73
CA ARG A 902 12.22 30.92 48.16
C ARG A 902 10.84 31.48 48.51
N ARG A 903 10.50 32.67 48.01
CA ARG A 903 9.18 33.29 48.19
C ARG A 903 8.08 32.41 47.56
N ALA A 904 8.23 32.02 46.30
CA ALA A 904 7.30 31.12 45.62
C ALA A 904 7.06 29.80 46.37
N LYS A 905 8.11 29.23 46.99
CA LYS A 905 8.00 28.00 47.80
C LYS A 905 7.29 28.24 49.14
N ALA A 906 7.49 29.39 49.77
CA ALA A 906 6.82 29.75 51.02
C ALA A 906 5.30 29.95 50.85
N THR A 907 4.86 30.44 49.68
CA THR A 907 3.45 30.75 49.37
C THR A 907 2.63 29.54 48.88
N THR A 908 3.08 28.29 49.08
CA THR A 908 2.46 27.09 48.47
C THR A 908 1.26 26.50 49.26
N ASN A 909 0.71 27.19 50.26
CA ASN A 909 -0.52 26.76 50.93
C ASN A 909 -1.72 26.95 49.99
N GLU A 910 -2.76 26.10 50.10
CA GLU A 910 -3.84 25.91 49.09
C GLU A 910 -4.62 27.17 48.66
N SER A 911 -4.42 28.32 49.32
CA SER A 911 -5.11 29.60 49.05
C SER A 911 -4.37 30.57 48.11
N ASP A 912 -3.05 30.45 47.87
CA ASP A 912 -2.26 31.50 47.15
C ASP A 912 -1.35 30.98 46.02
N ILE A 913 -1.79 29.94 45.29
CA ILE A 913 -1.00 29.40 44.15
C ILE A 913 -0.76 30.46 43.06
N SER A 914 -1.67 31.41 42.89
CA SER A 914 -1.55 32.51 41.91
C SER A 914 -0.40 33.47 42.23
N GLU A 915 -0.14 33.73 43.52
CA GLU A 915 0.97 34.58 43.97
C GLU A 915 2.32 33.85 43.83
N ALA A 916 2.35 32.54 44.08
CA ALA A 916 3.54 31.73 43.79
C ALA A 916 3.90 31.73 42.30
N ILE A 917 2.92 31.76 41.40
CA ILE A 917 3.13 31.84 39.94
C ILE A 917 3.67 33.22 39.54
N SER A 918 3.24 34.33 40.15
CA SER A 918 3.76 35.66 39.80
C SER A 918 5.24 35.82 40.18
N PHE A 919 5.67 35.28 41.31
CA PHE A 919 7.10 35.24 41.68
C PHE A 919 7.94 34.41 40.69
N LEU A 920 7.39 33.30 40.18
CA LEU A 920 8.07 32.51 39.15
C LEU A 920 8.10 33.22 37.79
N GLN A 921 7.07 34.01 37.45
CA GLN A 921 7.06 34.83 36.24
C GLN A 921 8.11 35.93 36.29
N GLU A 922 8.27 36.57 37.46
CA GLU A 922 9.36 37.54 37.68
C GLU A 922 10.75 36.88 37.61
N ALA A 923 10.88 35.63 38.08
CA ALA A 923 12.12 34.89 37.94
C ALA A 923 12.43 34.52 36.47
N GLU A 924 11.40 34.16 35.69
CA GLU A 924 11.53 33.80 34.27
C GLU A 924 11.91 35.01 33.39
N THR A 925 11.43 36.21 33.71
CA THR A 925 11.81 37.44 32.98
C THR A 925 13.24 37.87 33.26
N LEU A 926 13.78 37.56 34.44
CA LEU A 926 15.18 37.80 34.78
C LEU A 926 16.09 36.81 34.05
N ASN A 927 15.80 35.50 34.09
CA ASN A 927 16.55 34.50 33.35
C ASN A 927 15.72 33.25 33.04
N SER A 928 15.35 33.06 31.77
CA SER A 928 14.55 31.92 31.30
C SER A 928 15.31 30.59 31.18
N ARG A 929 16.62 30.58 31.50
CA ARG A 929 17.48 29.38 31.41
C ARG A 929 17.68 28.65 32.74
N ILE A 930 16.92 29.00 33.79
CA ILE A 930 17.05 28.37 35.11
C ILE A 930 16.09 27.17 35.23
N PRO A 931 16.60 25.92 35.31
CA PRO A 931 15.75 24.72 35.37
C PRO A 931 14.83 24.69 36.60
N GLU A 932 15.29 25.19 37.74
CA GLU A 932 14.52 25.18 38.99
C GLU A 932 13.23 26.00 38.89
N VAL A 933 13.25 27.11 38.15
CA VAL A 933 12.06 27.95 37.89
C VAL A 933 11.03 27.15 37.10
N LYS A 934 11.45 26.54 35.99
CA LYS A 934 10.58 25.71 35.13
C LYS A 934 10.03 24.49 35.86
N ARG A 935 10.85 23.81 36.68
CA ARG A 935 10.40 22.68 37.50
C ARG A 935 9.30 23.08 38.48
N ASN A 936 9.40 24.26 39.08
CA ASN A 936 8.35 24.77 39.96
C ASN A 936 7.09 25.16 39.18
N PHE A 937 7.20 25.76 37.99
CA PHE A 937 6.05 25.98 37.10
C PHE A 937 5.32 24.68 36.77
N VAL A 938 6.06 23.62 36.38
CA VAL A 938 5.47 22.29 36.13
C VAL A 938 4.70 21.81 37.36
N ARG A 939 5.30 21.89 38.55
CA ARG A 939 4.67 21.45 39.80
C ARG A 939 3.40 22.23 40.13
N LEU A 940 3.41 23.56 40.02
CA LEU A 940 2.26 24.41 40.34
C LEU A 940 1.13 24.25 39.31
N HIS A 941 1.45 24.24 38.02
CA HIS A 941 0.44 24.03 36.97
C HIS A 941 -0.19 22.63 37.01
N LEU A 942 0.57 21.60 37.41
CA LEU A 942 -0.01 20.27 37.68
C LEU A 942 -1.00 20.30 38.86
N LYS A 943 -0.69 21.02 39.95
CA LYS A 943 -1.62 21.19 41.08
C LYS A 943 -2.90 21.90 40.66
N LEU A 944 -2.79 22.94 39.83
CA LEU A 944 -3.94 23.66 39.24
C LEU A 944 -4.68 22.88 38.15
N LYS A 945 -4.23 21.67 37.79
CA LYS A 945 -4.74 20.88 36.65
C LYS A 945 -4.67 21.63 35.31
N ASN A 946 -3.82 22.64 35.20
CA ASN A 946 -3.53 23.33 33.94
C ASN A 946 -2.50 22.52 33.15
N TYR A 947 -2.96 21.40 32.56
CA TYR A 947 -2.10 20.43 31.91
C TYR A 947 -1.38 20.96 30.66
N ARG A 948 -1.94 21.97 29.99
CA ARG A 948 -1.34 22.56 28.78
C ARG A 948 -0.06 23.32 29.12
N GLU A 949 -0.12 24.21 30.11
CA GLU A 949 1.05 24.95 30.59
C GLU A 949 2.05 24.02 31.28
N ALA A 950 1.57 23.05 32.07
CA ALA A 950 2.46 22.06 32.69
C ALA A 950 3.28 21.28 31.65
N ALA A 951 2.68 20.89 30.52
CA ALA A 951 3.39 20.21 29.44
C ALA A 951 4.40 21.12 28.74
N LYS A 952 4.06 22.40 28.52
CA LYS A 952 4.95 23.39 27.92
C LYS A 952 6.19 23.64 28.78
N TYR A 953 6.02 23.96 30.06
CA TYR A 953 7.15 24.19 30.97
C TYR A 953 7.96 22.91 31.22
N ALA A 954 7.35 21.73 31.12
CA ALA A 954 8.07 20.46 31.20
C ALA A 954 8.97 20.23 29.98
N GLU A 955 8.49 20.57 28.78
CA GLU A 955 9.31 20.58 27.56
C GLU A 955 10.45 21.59 27.66
N ASP A 956 10.15 22.82 28.06
CA ASP A 956 11.16 23.88 28.24
C ASP A 956 12.20 23.53 29.33
N TYR A 957 11.82 22.74 30.34
CA TYR A 957 12.74 22.18 31.34
C TYR A 957 13.62 21.08 30.75
N LEU A 958 13.03 20.16 29.98
CA LEU A 958 13.75 19.05 29.36
C LEU A 958 14.75 19.53 28.30
N ASP A 959 14.56 20.70 27.71
CA ASP A 959 15.58 21.33 26.86
C ASP A 959 16.82 21.79 27.65
N LEU A 960 16.67 22.09 28.95
CA LEU A 960 17.77 22.49 29.83
C LEU A 960 18.37 21.31 30.61
N ARG A 961 17.53 20.37 31.06
CA ARG A 961 17.92 19.16 31.78
C ARG A 961 17.31 17.92 31.10
N PRO A 962 17.86 17.49 29.95
CA PRO A 962 17.28 16.39 29.18
C PRO A 962 17.27 15.04 29.88
N ILE A 963 18.09 14.80 30.91
CA ILE A 963 18.25 13.50 31.58
C ILE A 963 17.11 13.14 32.56
N ASP A 964 16.29 14.11 32.97
CA ASP A 964 15.27 13.91 34.02
C ASP A 964 14.08 13.06 33.53
N ASN A 965 14.13 11.75 33.81
CA ASN A 965 13.12 10.79 33.40
C ASN A 965 11.74 11.03 34.07
N GLU A 966 11.72 11.57 35.29
CA GLU A 966 10.46 11.88 36.01
C GLU A 966 9.74 13.06 35.34
N ILE A 967 10.46 14.12 34.96
CA ILE A 967 9.87 15.22 34.21
C ILE A 967 9.46 14.78 32.80
N LEU A 968 10.19 13.85 32.18
CA LEU A 968 9.82 13.27 30.89
C LEU A 968 8.48 12.50 30.95
N TYR A 969 8.28 11.72 32.03
CA TYR A 969 6.98 11.10 32.31
C TYR A 969 5.89 12.15 32.51
N ILE A 970 6.15 13.17 33.32
CA ILE A 970 5.21 14.26 33.60
C ILE A 970 4.82 14.99 32.32
N ALA A 971 5.77 15.27 31.43
CA ALA A 971 5.53 15.90 30.13
C ALA A 971 4.57 15.06 29.28
N SER A 972 4.82 13.74 29.19
CA SER A 972 3.95 12.80 28.48
C SER A 972 2.54 12.74 29.09
N PHE A 973 2.45 12.66 30.42
CA PHE A 973 1.18 12.60 31.15
C PHE A 973 0.36 13.89 31.00
N ALA A 974 0.98 15.06 31.21
CA ALA A 974 0.34 16.35 31.07
C ALA A 974 -0.10 16.62 29.62
N ALA A 975 0.75 16.32 28.64
CA ALA A 975 0.40 16.46 27.23
C ALA A 975 -0.81 15.61 26.85
N ARG A 976 -0.90 14.38 27.36
CA ARG A 976 -2.07 13.51 27.14
C ARG A 976 -3.34 14.11 27.74
N LYS A 977 -3.27 14.59 28.98
CA LYS A 977 -4.41 15.23 29.66
C LYS A 977 -4.85 16.53 28.99
N ALA A 978 -3.93 17.23 28.33
CA ALA A 978 -4.20 18.42 27.52
C ALA A 978 -4.68 18.13 26.09
N GLY A 979 -4.81 16.86 25.68
CA GLY A 979 -5.19 16.47 24.31
C GLY A 979 -4.08 16.59 23.25
N MET A 980 -2.85 16.91 23.66
CA MET A 980 -1.68 17.03 22.78
C MET A 980 -1.06 15.64 22.51
N LEU A 981 -1.83 14.77 21.86
CA LEU A 981 -1.51 13.34 21.74
C LEU A 981 -0.18 13.05 21.04
N ARG A 982 0.21 13.85 20.03
CA ARG A 982 1.49 13.68 19.32
C ARG A 982 2.68 13.88 20.26
N LYS A 983 2.66 14.95 21.06
CA LYS A 983 3.71 15.23 22.06
C LYS A 983 3.69 14.20 23.19
N ALA A 984 2.49 13.80 23.63
CA ALA A 984 2.34 12.77 24.66
C ALA A 984 2.99 11.44 24.25
N LEU A 985 2.73 11.02 23.00
CA LEU A 985 3.33 9.82 22.42
C LEU A 985 4.85 9.95 22.34
N GLU A 986 5.35 11.08 21.84
CA GLU A 986 6.77 11.34 21.68
C GLU A 986 7.54 11.30 23.01
N PHE A 987 7.09 12.03 24.04
CA PHE A 987 7.73 11.99 25.36
C PHE A 987 7.64 10.62 26.01
N GLY A 988 6.51 9.93 25.83
CA GLY A 988 6.32 8.59 26.38
C GLY A 988 7.25 7.55 25.75
N GLU A 989 7.41 7.57 24.43
CA GLU A 989 8.32 6.67 23.70
C GLU A 989 9.78 6.99 24.01
N ARG A 990 10.17 8.27 24.14
CA ARG A 990 11.51 8.65 24.62
C ARG A 990 11.82 8.04 25.98
N LEU A 991 10.88 8.13 26.92
CA LEU A 991 11.06 7.53 28.25
C LEU A 991 11.10 6.00 28.17
N ARG A 992 10.27 5.37 27.32
CA ARG A 992 10.29 3.92 27.11
C ARG A 992 11.63 3.42 26.55
N LEU A 993 12.32 4.24 25.74
CA LEU A 993 13.66 3.91 25.24
C LEU A 993 14.73 4.03 26.32
N ARG A 994 14.60 4.94 27.29
CA ARG A 994 15.59 5.11 28.37
C ARG A 994 15.36 4.14 29.53
N ASP A 995 14.12 4.00 29.95
CA ASP A 995 13.68 3.12 31.03
C ASP A 995 12.47 2.28 30.55
N PRO A 996 12.74 1.13 29.89
CA PRO A 996 11.70 0.24 29.40
C PRO A 996 10.80 -0.35 30.49
N ASN A 997 11.25 -0.32 31.75
CA ASN A 997 10.56 -0.92 32.89
C ASN A 997 9.74 0.12 33.70
N HIS A 998 9.67 1.37 33.24
CA HIS A 998 8.92 2.43 33.90
C HIS A 998 7.39 2.22 33.82
N LEU A 999 6.83 1.52 34.82
CA LEU A 999 5.43 1.06 34.83
C LEU A 999 4.41 2.18 34.56
N LYS A 1000 4.56 3.34 35.22
CA LYS A 1000 3.63 4.47 35.05
C LYS A 1000 3.61 4.98 33.60
N ASN A 1001 4.74 4.91 32.91
CA ASN A 1001 4.87 5.38 31.52
C ASN A 1001 4.25 4.39 30.55
N LEU A 1002 4.47 3.08 30.73
CA LEU A 1002 3.82 2.05 29.94
C LEU A 1002 2.30 2.15 30.04
N MET A 1003 1.77 2.35 31.24
CA MET A 1003 0.33 2.58 31.43
C MET A 1003 -0.16 3.87 30.75
N ASN A 1004 0.64 4.94 30.78
CA ASN A 1004 0.32 6.19 30.10
C ASN A 1004 0.31 6.01 28.57
N LEU A 1005 1.32 5.35 28.01
CA LEU A 1005 1.45 5.04 26.59
C LEU A 1005 0.32 4.13 26.08
N ALA A 1006 -0.04 3.09 26.83
CA ALA A 1006 -1.17 2.23 26.47
C ALA A 1006 -2.47 3.06 26.33
N GLN A 1007 -2.69 4.02 27.23
CA GLN A 1007 -3.83 4.95 27.13
C GLN A 1007 -3.70 5.92 25.95
N VAL A 1008 -2.50 6.43 25.64
CA VAL A 1008 -2.27 7.24 24.43
C VAL A 1008 -2.59 6.44 23.16
N PHE A 1009 -2.12 5.20 23.07
CA PHE A 1009 -2.37 4.33 21.91
C PHE A 1009 -3.84 3.98 21.72
N ILE A 1010 -4.59 3.73 22.81
CA ILE A 1010 -6.04 3.55 22.75
C ILE A 1010 -6.74 4.78 22.17
N ILE A 1011 -6.38 5.99 22.61
CA ILE A 1011 -6.97 7.23 22.09
C ILE A 1011 -6.63 7.43 20.60
N LEU A 1012 -5.41 7.06 20.20
CA LEU A 1012 -4.95 7.09 18.81
C LEU A 1012 -5.47 5.92 17.95
N LYS A 1013 -6.31 5.04 18.51
CA LYS A 1013 -6.86 3.83 17.84
C LYS A 1013 -5.78 2.85 17.35
N LYS A 1014 -4.63 2.80 18.02
CA LYS A 1014 -3.53 1.85 17.73
C LYS A 1014 -3.57 0.68 18.70
N PHE A 1015 -4.58 -0.18 18.56
CA PHE A 1015 -4.91 -1.21 19.55
C PHE A 1015 -3.82 -2.28 19.71
N ASP A 1016 -3.14 -2.69 18.63
CA ASP A 1016 -2.05 -3.67 18.71
C ASP A 1016 -0.87 -3.16 19.54
N GLN A 1017 -0.51 -1.89 19.36
CA GLN A 1017 0.56 -1.23 20.12
C GLN A 1017 0.14 -1.04 21.58
N ALA A 1018 -1.13 -0.71 21.82
CA ALA A 1018 -1.68 -0.65 23.18
C ALA A 1018 -1.63 -2.02 23.86
N ALA A 1019 -1.99 -3.11 23.17
CA ALA A 1019 -1.95 -4.47 23.68
C ALA A 1019 -0.53 -4.92 23.99
N SER A 1020 0.42 -4.66 23.08
CA SER A 1020 1.84 -4.91 23.28
C SER A 1020 2.36 -4.22 24.54
N VAL A 1021 2.22 -2.90 24.64
CA VAL A 1021 2.68 -2.13 25.82
C VAL A 1021 2.00 -2.56 27.13
N THR A 1022 0.72 -2.96 27.05
CA THR A 1022 -0.01 -3.49 28.22
C THR A 1022 0.54 -4.84 28.66
N GLN A 1023 0.92 -5.70 27.72
CA GLN A 1023 1.58 -6.96 28.01
C GLN A 1023 2.96 -6.71 28.64
N GLU A 1024 3.70 -5.70 28.18
CA GLU A 1024 4.97 -5.29 28.81
C GLU A 1024 4.77 -4.85 30.26
N ALA A 1025 3.76 -4.02 30.52
CA ALA A 1025 3.41 -3.59 31.88
C ALA A 1025 2.99 -4.77 32.77
N SER A 1026 2.25 -5.73 32.20
CA SER A 1026 1.81 -6.96 32.90
C SER A 1026 2.97 -7.88 33.27
N ALA A 1027 4.06 -7.90 32.50
CA ALA A 1027 5.24 -8.69 32.83
C ALA A 1027 5.99 -8.12 34.06
N ILE A 1028 5.89 -6.81 34.29
CA ILE A 1028 6.53 -6.11 35.41
C ILE A 1028 5.66 -6.19 36.68
N SER A 1029 4.35 -6.03 36.55
CA SER A 1029 3.40 -6.10 37.67
C SER A 1029 2.16 -6.92 37.31
N PRO A 1030 2.24 -8.25 37.38
CA PRO A 1030 1.16 -9.16 36.97
C PRO A 1030 -0.15 -8.96 37.74
N ASP A 1031 -0.06 -8.61 39.03
CA ASP A 1031 -1.20 -8.54 39.96
C ASP A 1031 -1.90 -7.16 39.99
N SER A 1032 -1.50 -6.23 39.12
CA SER A 1032 -2.10 -4.89 39.11
C SER A 1032 -3.52 -4.89 38.54
N ASN A 1033 -4.50 -4.63 39.40
CA ASN A 1033 -5.92 -4.47 39.03
C ASN A 1033 -6.14 -3.47 37.89
N ALA A 1034 -5.30 -2.43 37.77
CA ALA A 1034 -5.43 -1.44 36.70
C ALA A 1034 -5.01 -2.00 35.32
N ILE A 1035 -4.01 -2.89 35.29
CA ILE A 1035 -3.50 -3.51 34.06
C ILE A 1035 -4.48 -4.60 33.58
N LEU A 1036 -5.02 -5.40 34.51
CA LEU A 1036 -6.03 -6.41 34.21
C LEU A 1036 -7.29 -5.80 33.58
N LYS A 1037 -7.78 -4.68 34.13
CA LYS A 1037 -8.91 -3.93 33.54
C LYS A 1037 -8.61 -3.43 32.14
N LEU A 1038 -7.39 -2.96 31.89
CA LEU A 1038 -6.98 -2.45 30.59
C LEU A 1038 -6.85 -3.58 29.55
N LYS A 1039 -6.37 -4.75 29.98
CA LYS A 1039 -6.28 -5.97 29.16
C LYS A 1039 -7.67 -6.51 28.77
N ASP A 1040 -8.61 -6.57 29.71
CA ASP A 1040 -10.01 -6.96 29.45
C ASP A 1040 -10.68 -5.98 28.47
N PHE A 1041 -10.45 -4.67 28.65
CA PHE A 1041 -10.97 -3.65 27.75
C PHE A 1041 -10.43 -3.80 26.31
N LEU A 1042 -9.13 -4.06 26.15
CA LEU A 1042 -8.51 -4.28 24.84
C LEU A 1042 -9.00 -5.59 24.18
N GLY A 1043 -9.22 -6.66 24.96
CA GLY A 1043 -9.79 -7.91 24.46
C GLY A 1043 -11.20 -7.72 23.86
N LYS A 1044 -12.08 -7.01 24.58
CA LYS A 1044 -13.44 -6.69 24.11
C LYS A 1044 -13.46 -5.83 22.84
N LEU A 1045 -12.45 -4.99 22.64
CA LEU A 1045 -12.31 -4.17 21.43
C LEU A 1045 -11.84 -5.00 20.23
N ALA A 1046 -10.93 -5.96 20.44
CA ALA A 1046 -10.48 -6.88 19.41
C ALA A 1046 -11.63 -7.77 18.91
N ASP A 1047 -12.45 -8.30 19.82
CA ASP A 1047 -13.62 -9.12 19.47
C ASP A 1047 -14.66 -8.35 18.63
N ARG A 1048 -14.87 -7.06 18.93
CA ARG A 1048 -15.77 -6.20 18.15
C ARG A 1048 -15.25 -5.87 16.76
N GLN A 1049 -13.94 -5.71 16.57
CA GLN A 1049 -13.36 -5.49 15.25
C GLN A 1049 -13.48 -6.74 14.36
N THR A 1050 -13.32 -7.94 14.94
CA THR A 1050 -13.55 -9.19 14.19
C THR A 1050 -15.01 -9.42 13.81
N ASP A 1051 -15.97 -8.87 14.56
CA ASP A 1051 -17.39 -8.92 14.19
C ASP A 1051 -17.76 -7.84 13.14
N GLU A 1052 -17.14 -6.65 13.16
CA GLU A 1052 -17.31 -5.63 12.12
C GLU A 1052 -16.60 -5.99 10.79
N GLU A 1053 -15.50 -6.76 10.82
CA GLU A 1053 -14.84 -7.30 9.60
C GLU A 1053 -15.53 -8.57 9.06
N ARG A 1054 -16.45 -9.18 9.82
CA ARG A 1054 -17.29 -10.32 9.41
C ARG A 1054 -18.65 -9.91 8.86
N ILE A 1055 -19.03 -8.64 8.96
CA ILE A 1055 -20.20 -8.01 8.34
C ILE A 1055 -19.76 -7.33 7.04
#